data_AF-A0A0G2G8A8-F1
#
_entry.id   AF-A0A0G2G8A8-F1
#
_cell.length_a   1.000
_cell.length_b   1.000
_cell.length_c   1.000
_cell.angle_alpha   90.00
_cell.angle_beta   90.00
_cell.angle_gamma   90.00
#
_symmetry.space_group_name_H-M   'P 1'
#
loop_
_entity.id
_entity.type
_entity.pdbx_description
1 polymer ?
#
loop_
_entity_poly.entity_id
_entity_poly.type
_entity_poly.pdbx_seq_one_letter_code
_entity_poly.pdbx_strand_id
1 'polypeptide(L)'
;MLWYLIIVRGISGVGVGGEYPSSAAAGLEEGAENIKPYRGPLFVSFTTLMATTGGPIVLAVLLIPGVIVGAWLTNVIGRRYTSMLGFFGYVVFGFIIGGCYDKLKENIAGFVVLYGLMQALGHGGPGGTIGLISTEAYPTAARGMGYAVSIAFGRAGAAVGCHKTPPNPVPEGKEKMRSLVARCNCYRKDRVIRLFAPVSSLNMAIWKHSSGDDSDSQPNKTEYNTEAFAAGEAIPVAHGTEVISGDALHRGLKARHITMIAIGGAIGTGLIIGTGKALAQAGPGSILISYTLVGFLVYMVMCALGEMASWIPLSSGFTGYADRYCDKCLGFALGWTYWFKYIITTPNQLTAGALVIQYWVDRDRVNPGVFIAVFWIAIVLLNYLGIRFFGEAEFWLSSVKVIVICGIILLSLVLALGGGPNHDRTGFRYYNDPGAFAPYIAEGAWGKFLGFWSTLVTATFAYLGTELVGVTVGEAQNPRKSIPRAIRLTFYRILFFYVLSVLLLGMIIPYDSPELANAVNASSSAAASPFVAAIKVAGIQVLPGLLNGCILLFVFSAANSDLYIASRTIYGLSVEGNAPRIFRRTDKRGVPIFALAISAAVALIAFMNVSDDSSKVFNYFVNLVTIFGLLTWISILVSHIYFVRARQAQGISPDTLAFKAPFGIYGSYGAVAFCALIALTKNFSVFVRDPDSYGNFDYKNFITGYLGIPLYLIMIFGYKFFMKSQPVTPLTADLFTGKDIVDREEEEFLARKMAAQTGKRNGGWFYRHFVAWLF
;
A
#
# COMPACT_ATOMS: atom_id res chain seq x y z
N MET A 1 -15.54 7.74 -1.62
CA MET A 1 -16.01 8.89 -2.41
C MET A 1 -15.88 10.21 -1.64
N LEU A 2 -16.40 10.32 -0.41
CA LEU A 2 -16.18 11.49 0.47
C LEU A 2 -14.68 11.78 0.72
N TRP A 3 -13.88 10.74 0.98
CA TRP A 3 -12.42 10.86 1.17
C TRP A 3 -11.63 11.16 -0.11
N TYR A 4 -12.11 10.68 -1.26
CA TYR A 4 -11.52 11.01 -2.56
C TYR A 4 -11.70 12.51 -2.87
N LEU A 5 -12.84 13.09 -2.48
CA LEU A 5 -13.09 14.53 -2.61
C LEU A 5 -12.34 15.37 -1.56
N ILE A 6 -12.07 14.85 -0.36
CA ILE A 6 -11.28 15.53 0.67
C ILE A 6 -9.79 15.57 0.29
N ILE A 7 -9.26 14.47 -0.27
CA ILE A 7 -7.86 14.38 -0.70
C ILE A 7 -7.63 15.20 -1.97
N VAL A 8 -8.56 15.16 -2.93
CA VAL A 8 -8.50 16.04 -4.12
C VAL A 8 -8.67 17.51 -3.73
N ARG A 9 -9.53 17.85 -2.75
CA ARG A 9 -9.64 19.23 -2.19
C ARG A 9 -8.39 19.70 -1.46
N GLY A 10 -7.68 18.80 -0.77
CA GLY A 10 -6.43 19.13 -0.09
C GLY A 10 -5.26 19.34 -1.05
N ILE A 11 -5.27 18.67 -2.21
CA ILE A 11 -4.20 18.72 -3.22
C ILE A 11 -4.43 19.84 -4.25
N SER A 12 -5.67 20.22 -4.55
CA SER A 12 -5.98 21.22 -5.58
C SER A 12 -5.96 22.68 -5.11
N GLY A 13 -5.82 22.97 -3.81
CA GLY A 13 -5.75 24.36 -3.32
C GLY A 13 -7.00 25.21 -3.60
N VAL A 14 -8.11 24.61 -4.07
CA VAL A 14 -9.37 25.31 -4.33
C VAL A 14 -10.31 25.08 -3.16
N GLY A 15 -10.32 26.04 -2.24
CA GLY A 15 -11.26 26.06 -1.12
C GLY A 15 -12.66 26.44 -1.57
N VAL A 16 -13.67 25.64 -1.18
CA VAL A 16 -15.03 26.16 -0.93
C VAL A 16 -15.68 25.38 0.21
N GLY A 17 -16.03 26.13 1.26
CA GLY A 17 -17.00 25.81 2.30
C GLY A 17 -16.45 26.04 3.72
N GLY A 18 -16.57 27.20 4.33
CA GLY A 18 -17.15 28.47 3.89
C GLY A 18 -16.76 29.56 4.90
N GLU A 19 -16.18 30.64 4.37
CA GLU A 19 -16.16 32.05 4.79
C GLU A 19 -15.18 32.74 3.80
N TYR A 20 -15.60 33.87 3.23
CA TYR A 20 -15.09 34.57 2.02
C TYR A 20 -13.62 35.11 2.08
N PRO A 21 -13.08 35.84 1.06
CA PRO A 21 -12.54 35.37 -0.22
C PRO A 21 -11.14 35.97 -0.50
N SER A 22 -10.05 35.25 -0.28
CA SER A 22 -8.70 35.77 -0.56
C SER A 22 -8.28 35.71 -2.03
N SER A 23 -8.97 34.94 -2.88
CA SER A 23 -8.55 34.69 -4.26
C SER A 23 -9.10 35.67 -5.31
N ALA A 24 -10.23 36.34 -5.04
CA ALA A 24 -10.76 37.37 -5.94
C ALA A 24 -10.05 38.73 -5.77
N ALA A 25 -9.52 39.01 -4.57
CA ALA A 25 -8.76 40.23 -4.29
C ALA A 25 -7.39 40.24 -5.00
N ALA A 26 -6.73 39.08 -5.10
CA ALA A 26 -5.40 38.97 -5.71
C ALA A 26 -5.40 39.30 -7.22
N GLY A 27 -6.41 38.86 -7.98
CA GLY A 27 -6.52 39.16 -9.41
C GLY A 27 -6.95 40.60 -9.72
N LEU A 28 -7.66 41.26 -8.80
CA LEU A 28 -8.05 42.67 -8.94
C LEU A 28 -6.91 43.62 -8.53
N GLU A 29 -6.03 43.22 -7.61
CA GLU A 29 -4.83 44.00 -7.25
C GLU A 29 -3.81 44.06 -8.38
N GLU A 30 -3.65 42.95 -9.13
CA GLU A 30 -2.72 42.86 -10.26
C GLU A 30 -3.17 43.74 -11.45
N GLY A 31 -4.48 43.83 -11.69
CA GLY A 31 -5.05 44.74 -12.71
C GLY A 31 -5.02 46.22 -12.33
N ALA A 32 -4.94 46.54 -11.03
CA ALA A 32 -4.98 47.92 -10.53
C ALA A 32 -3.60 48.60 -10.43
N GLU A 33 -2.50 47.86 -10.60
CA GLU A 33 -1.15 48.44 -10.53
C GLU A 33 -0.88 49.49 -11.61
N ASN A 34 -1.52 49.37 -12.77
CA ASN A 34 -1.37 50.33 -13.88
C ASN A 34 -2.05 51.70 -13.63
N ILE A 35 -2.86 51.86 -12.58
CA ILE A 35 -3.66 53.07 -12.32
C ILE A 35 -3.30 53.74 -10.98
N LYS A 36 -2.39 53.15 -10.19
CA LYS A 36 -1.96 53.64 -8.86
C LYS A 36 -1.39 55.08 -8.80
N PRO A 37 -0.79 55.69 -9.85
CA PRO A 37 -0.20 57.03 -9.68
C PRO A 37 -1.22 58.18 -9.49
N TYR A 38 -2.51 57.98 -9.78
CA TYR A 38 -3.46 59.08 -9.97
C TYR A 38 -4.61 59.16 -8.94
N ARG A 39 -4.59 58.43 -7.81
CA ARG A 39 -5.76 58.39 -6.89
C ARG A 39 -5.41 58.62 -5.42
N GLY A 40 -6.13 59.55 -4.80
CA GLY A 40 -5.96 59.93 -3.40
C GLY A 40 -6.46 58.89 -2.37
N PRO A 41 -5.98 58.96 -1.13
CA PRO A 41 -6.10 57.90 -0.11
C PRO A 41 -7.55 57.57 0.31
N LEU A 42 -8.48 58.53 0.23
CA LEU A 42 -9.89 58.28 0.58
C LEU A 42 -10.61 57.43 -0.49
N PHE A 43 -10.22 57.57 -1.76
CA PHE A 43 -10.82 56.84 -2.87
C PHE A 43 -10.40 55.36 -2.85
N VAL A 44 -9.16 55.08 -2.44
CA VAL A 44 -8.62 53.72 -2.27
C VAL A 44 -9.47 52.90 -1.28
N SER A 45 -9.90 53.49 -0.16
CA SER A 45 -10.67 52.76 0.84
C SER A 45 -12.06 52.34 0.34
N PHE A 46 -12.70 53.13 -0.53
CA PHE A 46 -14.06 52.84 -1.01
C PHE A 46 -14.05 51.88 -2.22
N THR A 47 -13.10 52.03 -3.16
CA THR A 47 -12.95 51.06 -4.27
C THR A 47 -12.44 49.71 -3.79
N THR A 48 -11.53 49.67 -2.81
CA THR A 48 -11.08 48.41 -2.22
C THR A 48 -12.20 47.76 -1.40
N LEU A 49 -13.05 48.52 -0.71
CA LEU A 49 -14.24 47.97 -0.05
C LEU A 49 -15.24 47.40 -1.07
N MET A 50 -15.52 48.09 -2.17
CA MET A 50 -16.41 47.56 -3.23
C MET A 50 -15.82 46.35 -3.96
N ALA A 51 -14.51 46.30 -4.18
CA ALA A 51 -13.82 45.16 -4.80
C ALA A 51 -13.71 43.93 -3.87
N THR A 52 -13.47 44.16 -2.58
CA THR A 52 -13.26 43.09 -1.58
C THR A 52 -14.58 42.57 -1.01
N THR A 53 -15.67 43.35 -1.08
CA THR A 53 -16.98 42.98 -0.52
C THR A 53 -18.08 42.85 -1.58
N GLY A 54 -18.07 43.65 -2.65
CA GLY A 54 -19.16 43.68 -3.65
C GLY A 54 -19.24 42.44 -4.53
N GLY A 55 -18.13 42.00 -5.12
CA GLY A 55 -18.09 40.77 -5.94
C GLY A 55 -18.52 39.50 -5.17
N PRO A 56 -18.00 39.28 -3.96
CA PRO A 56 -18.43 38.18 -3.09
C PRO A 56 -19.91 38.24 -2.72
N ILE A 57 -20.48 39.42 -2.45
CA ILE A 57 -21.91 39.59 -2.15
C ILE A 57 -22.77 39.28 -3.38
N VAL A 58 -22.37 39.75 -4.56
CA VAL A 58 -23.10 39.46 -5.82
C VAL A 58 -23.10 37.96 -6.12
N LEU A 59 -21.96 37.28 -5.93
CA LEU A 59 -21.88 35.83 -6.08
C LEU A 59 -22.68 35.10 -4.98
N ALA A 60 -22.69 35.60 -3.75
CA ALA A 60 -23.50 35.07 -2.65
C ALA A 60 -24.99 35.09 -2.98
N VAL A 61 -25.48 36.20 -3.53
CA VAL A 61 -26.89 36.38 -3.90
C VAL A 61 -27.30 35.42 -5.02
N LEU A 62 -26.41 35.15 -5.98
CA LEU A 62 -26.66 34.20 -7.06
C LEU A 62 -26.65 32.72 -6.60
N LEU A 63 -26.02 32.42 -5.46
CA LEU A 63 -25.98 31.07 -4.88
C LEU A 63 -27.28 30.66 -4.18
N ILE A 64 -27.96 31.62 -3.53
CA ILE A 64 -29.14 31.37 -2.69
C ILE A 64 -30.27 30.67 -3.45
N PRO A 65 -30.65 31.10 -4.68
CA PRO A 65 -31.66 30.40 -5.47
C PRO A 65 -31.27 28.95 -5.79
N GLY A 66 -29.98 28.69 -6.06
CA GLY A 66 -29.48 27.35 -6.34
C GLY A 66 -29.65 26.39 -5.17
N VAL A 67 -29.38 26.85 -3.95
CA VAL A 67 -29.58 26.06 -2.72
C VAL A 67 -31.07 25.80 -2.47
N ILE A 68 -31.92 26.81 -2.64
CA ILE A 68 -33.37 26.69 -2.41
C ILE A 68 -34.00 25.73 -3.45
N VAL A 69 -33.70 25.92 -4.73
CA VAL A 69 -34.19 25.07 -5.82
C VAL A 69 -33.63 23.64 -5.68
N GLY A 70 -32.36 23.50 -5.29
CA GLY A 70 -31.75 22.19 -5.02
C GLY A 70 -32.42 21.45 -3.87
N ALA A 71 -32.74 22.14 -2.77
CA ALA A 71 -33.49 21.57 -1.65
C ALA A 71 -34.90 21.13 -2.06
N TRP A 72 -35.61 21.97 -2.82
CA TRP A 72 -36.93 21.64 -3.37
C TRP A 72 -36.87 20.44 -4.33
N LEU A 73 -35.94 20.44 -5.30
CA LEU A 73 -35.73 19.33 -6.23
C LEU A 73 -35.38 18.03 -5.52
N THR A 74 -34.59 18.09 -4.45
CA THR A 74 -34.25 16.91 -3.64
C THR A 74 -35.49 16.24 -3.07
N ASN A 75 -36.50 17.02 -2.67
CA ASN A 75 -37.78 16.50 -2.18
C ASN A 75 -38.69 15.98 -3.31
N VAL A 76 -38.62 16.55 -4.51
CA VAL A 76 -39.51 16.21 -5.63
C VAL A 76 -39.01 15.03 -6.47
N ILE A 77 -37.76 15.08 -6.94
CA ILE A 77 -37.20 14.08 -7.87
C ILE A 77 -36.20 13.13 -7.20
N GLY A 78 -35.92 13.36 -5.92
CA GLY A 78 -35.01 12.54 -5.13
C GLY A 78 -33.54 12.89 -5.31
N ARG A 79 -32.80 12.75 -4.20
CA ARG A 79 -31.36 13.01 -4.03
C ARG A 79 -30.45 12.57 -5.17
N ARG A 80 -30.66 11.39 -5.75
CA ARG A 80 -29.82 10.86 -6.83
C ARG A 80 -29.96 11.70 -8.10
N TYR A 81 -31.19 12.06 -8.48
CA TYR A 81 -31.46 12.81 -9.69
C TYR A 81 -31.09 14.28 -9.55
N THR A 82 -31.33 14.89 -8.37
CA THR A 82 -30.89 16.25 -8.07
C THR A 82 -29.36 16.38 -8.11
N SER A 83 -28.63 15.39 -7.55
CA SER A 83 -27.17 15.36 -7.61
C SER A 83 -26.66 15.25 -9.05
N MET A 84 -27.25 14.38 -9.86
CA MET A 84 -26.86 14.22 -11.27
C MET A 84 -27.17 15.46 -12.10
N LEU A 85 -28.34 16.09 -11.90
CA LEU A 85 -28.76 17.28 -12.63
C LEU A 85 -27.87 18.49 -12.30
N GLY A 86 -27.57 18.71 -11.01
CA GLY A 86 -26.68 19.80 -10.60
C GLY A 86 -25.22 19.57 -11.00
N PHE A 87 -24.73 18.33 -10.96
CA PHE A 87 -23.37 18.02 -11.44
C PHE A 87 -23.25 18.18 -12.95
N PHE A 88 -24.23 17.71 -13.71
CA PHE A 88 -24.27 17.88 -15.16
C PHE A 88 -24.28 19.36 -15.53
N GLY A 89 -25.14 20.16 -14.88
CA GLY A 89 -25.17 21.61 -15.06
C GLY A 89 -23.84 22.28 -14.71
N TYR A 90 -23.22 21.93 -13.58
CA TYR A 90 -21.92 22.46 -13.17
C TYR A 90 -20.83 22.20 -14.22
N VAL A 91 -20.79 20.99 -14.79
CA VAL A 91 -19.82 20.61 -15.82
C VAL A 91 -20.09 21.34 -17.13
N VAL A 92 -21.34 21.43 -17.57
CA VAL A 92 -21.71 22.12 -18.82
C VAL A 92 -21.34 23.61 -18.76
N PHE A 93 -21.71 24.31 -17.68
CA PHE A 93 -21.33 25.72 -17.53
C PHE A 93 -19.83 25.91 -17.35
N GLY A 94 -19.13 24.96 -16.70
CA GLY A 94 -17.67 24.96 -16.63
C GLY A 94 -16.99 24.85 -18.01
N PHE A 95 -17.49 24.00 -18.89
CA PHE A 95 -17.00 23.90 -20.27
C PHE A 95 -17.35 25.13 -21.12
N ILE A 96 -18.53 25.73 -20.93
CA ILE A 96 -18.90 26.98 -21.61
C ILE A 96 -17.97 28.12 -21.18
N ILE A 97 -17.68 28.24 -19.88
CA ILE A 97 -16.76 29.26 -19.37
C ILE A 97 -15.34 29.02 -19.89
N GLY A 98 -14.87 27.77 -19.88
CA GLY A 98 -13.55 27.41 -20.41
C GLY A 98 -13.41 27.65 -21.91
N GLY A 99 -14.42 27.28 -22.71
CA GLY A 99 -14.42 27.44 -24.17
C GLY A 99 -14.63 28.88 -24.65
N CYS A 100 -15.32 29.70 -23.85
CA CYS A 100 -15.55 31.12 -24.15
C CYS A 100 -14.65 32.06 -23.34
N TYR A 101 -13.59 31.56 -22.71
CA TYR A 101 -12.74 32.34 -21.80
C TYR A 101 -12.24 33.66 -22.42
N ASP A 102 -11.78 33.62 -23.68
CA ASP A 102 -11.29 34.80 -24.39
C ASP A 102 -12.36 35.86 -24.66
N LYS A 103 -13.63 35.47 -24.78
CA LYS A 103 -14.75 36.41 -24.92
C LYS A 103 -15.31 36.87 -23.57
N LEU A 104 -15.18 36.03 -22.53
CA LEU A 104 -15.69 36.30 -21.19
C LEU A 104 -14.77 37.21 -20.37
N LYS A 105 -13.47 37.23 -20.65
CA LYS A 105 -12.54 38.18 -20.02
C LYS A 105 -12.86 39.64 -20.36
N GLU A 106 -13.46 39.89 -21.52
CA GLU A 106 -13.89 41.21 -21.98
C GLU A 106 -15.32 41.57 -21.53
N ASN A 107 -16.15 40.57 -21.21
CA ASN A 107 -17.53 40.75 -20.74
C ASN A 107 -17.72 40.20 -19.32
N ILE A 108 -17.36 41.03 -18.34
CA ILE A 108 -17.41 40.71 -16.90
C ILE A 108 -18.84 40.34 -16.45
N ALA A 109 -19.87 41.01 -16.98
CA ALA A 109 -21.26 40.71 -16.63
C ALA A 109 -21.66 39.29 -17.10
N GLY A 110 -21.27 38.90 -18.31
CA GLY A 110 -21.47 37.55 -18.82
C GLY A 110 -20.75 36.49 -17.99
N PHE A 111 -19.52 36.78 -17.56
CA PHE A 111 -18.76 35.90 -16.68
C PHE A 111 -19.44 35.70 -15.32
N VAL A 112 -19.88 36.79 -14.67
CA VAL A 112 -20.55 36.74 -13.36
C VAL A 112 -21.84 35.92 -13.42
N VAL A 113 -22.64 36.08 -14.48
CA VAL A 113 -23.89 35.30 -14.67
C VAL A 113 -23.59 33.82 -14.89
N LEU A 114 -22.69 33.47 -15.80
CA LEU A 114 -22.36 32.08 -16.10
C LEU A 114 -21.70 31.37 -14.92
N TYR A 115 -20.78 32.07 -14.25
CA TYR A 115 -20.11 31.56 -13.06
C TYR A 115 -21.09 31.44 -11.89
N GLY A 116 -22.00 32.40 -11.71
CA GLY A 116 -23.06 32.34 -10.72
C GLY A 116 -24.01 31.15 -10.95
N LEU A 117 -24.41 30.89 -12.19
CA LEU A 117 -25.25 29.73 -12.56
C LEU A 117 -24.52 28.40 -12.34
N MET A 118 -23.24 28.32 -12.73
CA MET A 118 -22.39 27.17 -12.45
C MET A 118 -22.37 26.88 -10.95
N GLN A 119 -22.10 27.89 -10.13
CA GLN A 119 -22.02 27.77 -8.69
C GLN A 119 -23.37 27.44 -8.05
N ALA A 120 -24.47 28.04 -8.52
CA ALA A 120 -25.83 27.73 -8.07
C ALA A 120 -26.19 26.25 -8.28
N LEU A 121 -25.84 25.68 -9.45
CA LEU A 121 -26.06 24.26 -9.77
C LEU A 121 -25.13 23.33 -8.97
N GLY A 122 -23.89 23.77 -8.70
CA GLY A 122 -22.96 23.07 -7.83
C GLY A 122 -23.45 22.97 -6.38
N HIS A 123 -23.99 24.06 -5.84
CA HIS A 123 -24.52 24.11 -4.49
C HIS A 123 -25.90 23.45 -4.36
N GLY A 124 -26.77 23.58 -5.36
CA GLY A 124 -28.09 22.93 -5.38
C GLY A 124 -28.03 21.41 -5.61
N GLY A 125 -27.02 20.92 -6.33
CA GLY A 125 -26.83 19.48 -6.56
C GLY A 125 -25.85 18.85 -5.57
N PRO A 126 -24.57 18.63 -5.95
CA PRO A 126 -23.59 17.95 -5.09
C PRO A 126 -23.40 18.62 -3.72
N GLY A 127 -23.36 19.95 -3.66
CA GLY A 127 -23.12 20.69 -2.42
C GLY A 127 -24.17 20.41 -1.33
N GLY A 128 -25.46 20.55 -1.67
CA GLY A 128 -26.57 20.29 -0.75
C GLY A 128 -26.82 18.82 -0.48
N THR A 129 -26.80 17.97 -1.51
CA THR A 129 -27.13 16.54 -1.36
C THR A 129 -26.07 15.74 -0.60
N ILE A 130 -24.78 16.11 -0.71
CA ILE A 130 -23.70 15.44 0.04
C ILE A 130 -23.78 15.79 1.54
N GLY A 131 -24.11 17.04 1.86
CA GLY A 131 -24.35 17.47 3.24
C GLY A 131 -25.48 16.68 3.89
N LEU A 132 -26.62 16.56 3.21
CA LEU A 132 -27.79 15.80 3.67
C LEU A 132 -27.48 14.31 3.91
N ILE A 133 -26.74 13.67 3.00
CA ILE A 133 -26.32 12.28 3.18
C ILE A 133 -25.43 12.13 4.41
N SER A 134 -24.52 13.08 4.64
CA SER A 134 -23.65 13.05 5.83
C SER A 134 -24.44 13.25 7.12
N THR A 135 -25.49 14.08 7.11
CA THR A 135 -26.34 14.33 8.28
C THR A 135 -27.22 13.13 8.64
N GLU A 136 -27.65 12.35 7.64
CA GLU A 136 -28.48 11.15 7.84
C GLU A 136 -27.65 9.89 8.16
N ALA A 137 -26.44 9.76 7.60
CA ALA A 137 -25.66 8.53 7.70
C ALA A 137 -24.75 8.44 8.94
N TYR A 138 -24.51 9.55 9.65
CA TYR A 138 -23.53 9.59 10.74
C TYR A 138 -24.06 10.32 11.99
N PRO A 139 -23.81 9.78 13.21
CA PRO A 139 -24.16 10.45 14.47
C PRO A 139 -23.51 11.82 14.60
N THR A 140 -24.19 12.75 15.29
CA THR A 140 -23.77 14.15 15.47
C THR A 140 -22.34 14.29 16.01
N ALA A 141 -21.91 13.38 16.90
CA ALA A 141 -20.55 13.37 17.44
C ALA A 141 -19.47 13.10 16.38
N ALA A 142 -19.69 12.15 15.48
CA ALA A 142 -18.76 11.83 14.39
C ALA A 142 -18.70 12.96 13.36
N ARG A 143 -19.84 13.64 13.12
CA ARG A 143 -19.90 14.84 12.27
C ARG A 143 -19.11 15.99 12.87
N GLY A 144 -19.29 16.26 14.17
CA GLY A 144 -18.55 17.32 14.88
C GLY A 144 -17.04 17.11 14.83
N MET A 145 -16.57 15.87 15.03
CA MET A 145 -15.16 15.53 14.91
C MET A 145 -14.63 15.71 13.47
N GLY A 146 -15.42 15.33 12.47
CA GLY A 146 -15.08 15.54 11.05
C GLY A 146 -14.94 17.02 10.67
N TYR A 147 -15.86 17.87 11.15
CA TYR A 147 -15.77 19.32 10.94
C TYR A 147 -14.55 19.94 11.64
N ALA A 148 -14.27 19.53 12.89
CA ALA A 148 -13.09 20.01 13.62
C ALA A 148 -11.77 19.65 12.92
N VAL A 149 -11.66 18.43 12.37
CA VAL A 149 -10.50 17.99 11.60
C VAL A 149 -10.37 18.79 10.30
N SER A 150 -11.47 19.00 9.58
CA SER A 150 -11.48 19.82 8.36
C SER A 150 -11.03 21.26 8.63
N ILE A 151 -11.49 21.87 9.73
CA ILE A 151 -11.07 23.22 10.15
C ILE A 151 -9.58 23.25 10.49
N ALA A 152 -9.07 22.23 11.19
CA ALA A 152 -7.65 22.13 11.53
C ALA A 152 -6.75 22.05 10.28
N PHE A 153 -7.14 21.25 9.28
CA PHE A 153 -6.42 21.17 8.01
C PHE A 153 -6.50 22.48 7.21
N GLY A 154 -7.67 23.15 7.20
CA GLY A 154 -7.80 24.47 6.56
C GLY A 154 -6.89 25.52 7.18
N ARG A 155 -6.79 25.56 8.51
CA ARG A 155 -5.88 26.47 9.24
C ARG A 155 -4.40 26.12 9.02
N ALA A 156 -4.06 24.83 8.96
CA ALA A 156 -2.70 24.39 8.65
C ALA A 156 -2.30 24.79 7.22
N GLY A 157 -3.19 24.62 6.24
CA GLY A 157 -2.98 25.08 4.87
C GLY A 157 -2.77 26.58 4.76
N ALA A 158 -3.59 27.38 5.46
CA ALA A 158 -3.45 28.84 5.52
C ALA A 158 -2.12 29.27 6.17
N ALA A 159 -1.70 28.60 7.24
CA ALA A 159 -0.43 28.86 7.91
C ALA A 159 0.77 28.54 7.02
N VAL A 160 0.73 27.43 6.28
CA VAL A 160 1.77 27.05 5.31
C VAL A 160 1.80 28.01 4.12
N GLY A 161 0.64 28.46 3.64
CA GLY A 161 0.54 29.48 2.59
C GLY A 161 1.21 30.80 2.99
N CYS A 162 0.96 31.28 4.21
CA CYS A 162 1.60 32.50 4.73
C CYS A 162 3.12 32.38 4.93
N HIS A 163 3.65 31.16 5.07
CA HIS A 163 5.08 30.93 5.29
C HIS A 163 5.89 30.82 3.99
N LYS A 164 5.23 30.64 2.84
CA LYS A 164 5.89 30.44 1.53
C LYS A 164 5.93 31.70 0.65
N THR A 165 5.30 32.80 1.04
CA THR A 165 5.45 34.10 0.36
C THR A 165 6.57 34.92 1.03
N PRO A 166 7.76 35.08 0.41
CA PRO A 166 8.80 35.92 0.97
C PRO A 166 8.39 37.40 0.94
N PRO A 167 8.80 38.22 1.91
CA PRO A 167 8.61 39.66 1.84
C PRO A 167 9.51 40.23 0.73
N ASN A 168 8.94 41.00 -0.20
CA ASN A 168 9.70 41.75 -1.20
C ASN A 168 10.72 42.70 -0.52
N PRO A 169 11.92 42.91 -1.09
CA PRO A 169 12.87 43.87 -0.58
C PRO A 169 12.33 45.29 -0.78
N VAL A 170 12.13 46.01 0.33
CA VAL A 170 11.73 47.43 0.31
C VAL A 170 12.99 48.28 0.07
N PRO A 171 13.00 49.23 -0.88
CA PRO A 171 14.11 50.16 -1.06
C PRO A 171 14.30 51.06 0.16
N GLU A 172 15.55 51.43 0.42
CA GLU A 172 15.99 52.29 1.52
C GLU A 172 15.17 53.58 1.64
N GLY A 173 14.74 53.87 2.87
CA GLY A 173 14.13 55.14 3.24
C GLY A 173 12.75 54.99 3.88
N LYS A 174 12.71 54.58 5.15
CA LYS A 174 11.67 54.98 6.13
C LYS A 174 12.00 54.47 7.54
N GLU A 175 13.02 55.08 8.14
CA GLU A 175 13.41 54.87 9.55
C GLU A 175 12.45 55.56 10.56
N LYS A 176 11.22 55.91 10.15
CA LYS A 176 10.23 56.59 11.01
C LYS A 176 8.97 55.77 11.32
N MET A 177 8.87 54.53 10.85
CA MET A 177 7.72 53.64 11.15
C MET A 177 8.06 52.46 12.09
N ARG A 178 9.31 52.35 12.57
CA ARG A 178 9.69 51.38 13.62
C ARG A 178 9.42 51.89 15.05
N SER A 179 9.17 53.19 15.22
CA SER A 179 8.92 53.81 16.55
C SER A 179 7.43 53.86 16.97
N LEU A 180 6.50 53.45 16.10
CA LEU A 180 5.05 53.41 16.40
C LEU A 180 4.52 52.01 16.73
N VAL A 181 5.25 50.94 16.37
CA VAL A 181 4.88 49.55 16.72
C VAL A 181 5.55 49.08 18.02
N ALA A 182 6.53 49.81 18.53
CA ALA A 182 7.19 49.53 19.82
C ALA A 182 6.40 49.98 21.07
N ARG A 183 5.13 50.40 20.92
CA ARG A 183 4.31 50.91 22.04
C ARG A 183 3.08 50.08 22.41
N CYS A 184 2.88 48.89 21.83
CA CYS A 184 1.76 48.00 22.17
C CYS A 184 2.17 46.56 22.56
N ASN A 185 3.38 46.33 23.08
CA ASN A 185 3.76 45.02 23.62
C ASN A 185 4.51 45.14 24.97
N CYS A 186 3.74 45.38 26.03
CA CYS A 186 4.11 45.06 27.39
C CYS A 186 2.84 44.89 28.21
N TYR A 187 2.31 43.66 28.33
CA TYR A 187 1.72 43.16 29.58
C TYR A 187 1.56 41.63 29.53
N ARG A 188 2.30 40.95 30.42
CA ARG A 188 2.15 39.58 30.95
C ARG A 188 2.27 38.36 30.02
N LYS A 189 3.52 37.88 29.93
CA LYS A 189 3.85 36.45 30.16
C LYS A 189 3.49 36.11 31.61
N ASP A 190 2.59 35.14 31.81
CA ASP A 190 2.56 34.14 32.91
C ASP A 190 1.19 33.46 32.98
N ARG A 191 1.11 32.25 32.39
CA ARG A 191 0.15 31.14 32.60
C ARG A 191 -0.24 30.46 31.28
N VAL A 192 0.64 29.60 30.75
CA VAL A 192 0.25 28.41 29.96
C VAL A 192 1.20 27.26 30.32
N ILE A 193 1.24 26.90 31.60
CA ILE A 193 1.65 25.59 32.10
C ILE A 193 0.59 25.23 33.14
N ARG A 194 0.06 23.99 33.04
CA ARG A 194 -1.08 23.38 33.76
C ARG A 194 -2.44 23.53 33.07
N LEU A 195 -2.83 22.51 32.32
CA LEU A 195 -4.09 21.77 32.53
C LEU A 195 -4.10 20.53 31.61
N PHE A 196 -3.40 19.49 32.06
CA PHE A 196 -3.66 18.11 31.69
C PHE A 196 -4.05 17.34 32.96
N ALA A 197 -5.11 16.52 32.83
CA ALA A 197 -5.66 15.50 33.74
C ALA A 197 -6.67 15.97 34.83
N PRO A 198 -7.50 15.06 35.38
CA PRO A 198 -8.49 14.20 34.72
C PRO A 198 -9.87 14.32 35.42
N VAL A 199 -10.98 13.98 34.75
CA VAL A 199 -12.28 13.81 35.46
C VAL A 199 -12.87 12.44 35.15
N SER A 200 -12.55 11.51 36.04
CA SER A 200 -13.27 10.28 36.30
C SER A 200 -14.01 10.44 37.63
N SER A 201 -15.34 10.60 37.59
CA SER A 201 -16.31 10.17 38.63
C SER A 201 -17.59 11.00 38.55
N LEU A 202 -18.66 10.41 38.00
CA LEU A 202 -20.02 10.72 38.42
C LEU A 202 -20.87 9.49 38.13
N ASN A 203 -21.25 8.83 39.22
CA ASN A 203 -22.15 7.70 39.25
C ASN A 203 -23.28 8.02 40.25
N MET A 204 -24.44 7.40 39.99
CA MET A 204 -25.68 7.35 40.79
C MET A 204 -26.77 8.41 40.55
N ALA A 205 -27.72 7.99 39.70
CA ALA A 205 -29.10 7.59 40.05
C ALA A 205 -30.19 8.64 40.38
N ILE A 206 -31.43 8.19 40.09
CA ILE A 206 -32.77 8.71 40.47
C ILE A 206 -33.27 9.84 39.52
N TRP A 207 -34.22 9.60 38.60
CA TRP A 207 -35.66 9.42 38.88
C TRP A 207 -36.42 8.65 37.78
N LYS A 208 -37.50 8.01 38.23
CA LYS A 208 -38.44 7.11 37.56
C LYS A 208 -39.82 7.78 37.53
N HIS A 209 -40.52 7.76 36.40
CA HIS A 209 -42.00 7.86 36.23
C HIS A 209 -42.25 7.50 34.75
N SER A 210 -42.82 6.35 34.38
CA SER A 210 -44.17 5.78 34.57
C SER A 210 -45.31 6.56 33.91
N SER A 211 -45.99 5.82 33.01
CA SER A 211 -47.42 5.87 32.62
C SER A 211 -47.84 6.81 31.49
N GLY A 212 -48.49 6.23 30.46
CA GLY A 212 -49.39 6.94 29.54
C GLY A 212 -49.43 6.33 28.14
N ASP A 213 -50.50 5.57 27.87
CA ASP A 213 -50.87 4.94 26.59
C ASP A 213 -51.01 5.96 25.43
N ASP A 214 -50.71 5.53 24.21
CA ASP A 214 -51.75 5.40 23.18
C ASP A 214 -51.23 4.70 21.91
N SER A 215 -52.11 3.84 21.42
CA SER A 215 -52.04 2.93 20.29
C SER A 215 -51.80 3.59 18.93
N ASP A 216 -50.99 2.97 18.07
CA ASP A 216 -51.55 2.46 16.80
C ASP A 216 -50.69 1.41 16.07
N SER A 217 -51.38 0.29 15.81
CA SER A 217 -51.21 -0.79 14.81
C SER A 217 -49.87 -1.07 14.07
N GLN A 218 -49.34 -2.29 14.29
CA GLN A 218 -48.38 -3.01 13.41
C GLN A 218 -49.04 -3.49 12.08
N PRO A 219 -48.27 -4.03 11.10
CA PRO A 219 -47.87 -5.44 11.16
C PRO A 219 -46.43 -5.78 10.72
N ASN A 220 -45.77 -6.56 11.60
CA ASN A 220 -44.90 -7.73 11.36
C ASN A 220 -43.82 -7.74 10.25
N LYS A 221 -42.55 -7.83 10.68
CA LYS A 221 -41.59 -8.82 10.17
C LYS A 221 -40.86 -9.51 11.33
N THR A 222 -41.04 -10.82 11.36
CA THR A 222 -40.57 -11.81 12.32
C THR A 222 -39.05 -11.86 12.46
N GLU A 223 -38.60 -11.78 13.71
CA GLU A 223 -37.32 -12.33 14.19
C GLU A 223 -37.34 -13.85 14.06
N TYR A 224 -36.21 -14.45 13.67
CA TYR A 224 -35.96 -15.87 13.90
C TYR A 224 -34.93 -16.03 15.02
N ASN A 225 -35.39 -16.73 16.05
CA ASN A 225 -34.73 -17.07 17.29
C ASN A 225 -33.46 -17.89 17.08
N THR A 226 -32.53 -17.64 18.00
CA THR A 226 -31.38 -18.49 18.31
C THR A 226 -31.89 -19.57 19.27
N GLU A 227 -32.12 -20.79 18.77
CA GLU A 227 -32.38 -21.94 19.64
C GLU A 227 -31.20 -22.90 19.62
N ALA A 228 -30.68 -23.10 20.83
CA ALA A 228 -29.68 -24.08 21.16
C ALA A 228 -30.18 -25.49 20.83
N PHE A 229 -29.37 -26.26 20.12
CA PHE A 229 -29.47 -27.71 20.12
C PHE A 229 -28.25 -28.32 20.82
N ALA A 230 -28.59 -29.19 21.77
CA ALA A 230 -27.74 -29.82 22.75
C ALA A 230 -26.70 -30.77 22.15
N ALA A 231 -25.63 -30.98 22.92
CA ALA A 231 -24.55 -31.90 22.65
C ALA A 231 -25.04 -33.35 22.41
N GLY A 232 -24.68 -33.88 21.24
CA GLY A 232 -24.72 -35.31 20.93
C GLY A 232 -23.29 -35.88 20.94
N GLU A 233 -23.20 -37.15 21.34
CA GLU A 233 -22.02 -37.90 21.79
C GLU A 233 -20.71 -37.77 20.99
N ALA A 234 -19.60 -37.78 21.74
CA ALA A 234 -18.25 -37.77 21.23
C ALA A 234 -17.86 -39.12 20.60
N ILE A 235 -17.61 -39.12 19.30
CA ILE A 235 -16.92 -40.20 18.57
C ILE A 235 -15.40 -39.90 18.67
N PRO A 236 -14.53 -40.87 18.99
CA PRO A 236 -13.10 -40.62 19.13
C PRO A 236 -12.47 -40.36 17.76
N VAL A 237 -12.19 -39.09 17.46
CA VAL A 237 -11.47 -38.68 16.25
C VAL A 237 -9.96 -38.73 16.53
N ALA A 238 -9.24 -39.50 15.70
CA ALA A 238 -7.79 -39.64 15.76
C ALA A 238 -7.07 -38.30 15.52
N HIS A 239 -5.96 -38.11 16.23
CA HIS A 239 -5.13 -36.90 16.27
C HIS A 239 -4.93 -36.18 14.93
N GLY A 240 -5.57 -35.01 14.83
CA GLY A 240 -5.29 -33.99 13.82
C GLY A 240 -6.41 -32.96 13.84
N THR A 241 -6.11 -31.75 14.33
CA THR A 241 -7.01 -30.58 14.39
C THR A 241 -7.83 -30.42 15.69
N GLU A 242 -7.16 -30.30 16.84
CA GLU A 242 -7.73 -29.49 17.92
C GLU A 242 -7.47 -28.01 17.61
N VAL A 243 -8.45 -27.32 17.04
CA VAL A 243 -8.57 -25.88 17.32
C VAL A 243 -9.10 -25.79 18.74
N ILE A 244 -8.21 -25.63 19.71
CA ILE A 244 -8.60 -25.25 21.07
C ILE A 244 -9.45 -23.98 20.94
N SER A 245 -10.72 -24.07 21.29
CA SER A 245 -11.76 -23.05 21.13
C SER A 245 -11.50 -21.75 21.91
N GLY A 246 -10.36 -21.64 22.60
CA GLY A 246 -9.86 -20.44 23.28
C GLY A 246 -8.63 -19.75 22.62
N ASP A 247 -7.95 -20.37 21.65
CA ASP A 247 -6.70 -19.86 21.05
C ASP A 247 -6.88 -19.36 19.58
N ALA A 248 -8.11 -19.29 19.08
CA ALA A 248 -8.40 -18.80 17.75
C ALA A 248 -8.31 -17.26 17.70
N LEU A 249 -7.48 -16.74 16.77
CA LEU A 249 -7.45 -15.31 16.49
C LEU A 249 -8.83 -14.81 16.05
N HIS A 250 -9.25 -13.66 16.57
CA HIS A 250 -10.49 -13.03 16.11
C HIS A 250 -10.39 -12.76 14.60
N ARG A 251 -11.28 -13.40 13.83
CA ARG A 251 -11.46 -13.15 12.39
C ARG A 251 -12.00 -11.73 12.18
N GLY A 252 -11.10 -10.76 12.09
CA GLY A 252 -11.42 -9.33 12.04
C GLY A 252 -11.20 -8.65 10.69
N LEU A 253 -10.56 -9.33 9.74
CA LEU A 253 -10.31 -8.81 8.40
C LEU A 253 -11.46 -9.14 7.44
N LYS A 254 -11.92 -8.14 6.69
CA LYS A 254 -12.91 -8.33 5.62
C LYS A 254 -12.20 -8.83 4.36
N ALA A 255 -12.91 -9.50 3.45
CA ALA A 255 -12.36 -9.96 2.16
C ALA A 255 -11.62 -8.84 1.40
N ARG A 256 -12.16 -7.61 1.41
CA ARG A 256 -11.49 -6.44 0.80
C ARG A 256 -10.12 -6.12 1.42
N HIS A 257 -9.95 -6.32 2.73
CA HIS A 257 -8.67 -6.08 3.40
C HIS A 257 -7.67 -7.15 2.99
N ILE A 258 -8.10 -8.41 2.98
CA ILE A 258 -7.27 -9.55 2.60
C ILE A 258 -6.77 -9.40 1.15
N THR A 259 -7.65 -9.06 0.21
CA THR A 259 -7.23 -8.80 -1.18
C THR A 259 -6.23 -7.66 -1.25
N MET A 260 -6.48 -6.54 -0.58
CA MET A 260 -5.59 -5.39 -0.64
C MET A 260 -4.25 -5.64 0.05
N ILE A 261 -4.21 -6.42 1.13
CA ILE A 261 -2.98 -6.89 1.76
C ILE A 261 -2.19 -7.78 0.79
N ALA A 262 -2.85 -8.69 0.09
CA ALA A 262 -2.21 -9.57 -0.89
C ALA A 262 -1.67 -8.81 -2.13
N ILE A 263 -2.36 -7.74 -2.56
CA ILE A 263 -1.89 -6.87 -3.63
C ILE A 263 -0.74 -5.97 -3.13
N GLY A 264 -0.93 -5.30 -2.00
CA GLY A 264 0.01 -4.34 -1.42
C GLY A 264 1.27 -4.97 -0.83
N GLY A 265 1.22 -6.24 -0.42
CA GLY A 265 2.37 -7.03 0.01
C GLY A 265 3.16 -7.63 -1.16
N ALA A 266 2.54 -7.75 -2.33
CA ALA A 266 3.18 -8.25 -3.54
C ALA A 266 3.67 -7.15 -4.48
N ILE A 267 3.51 -5.87 -4.13
CA ILE A 267 4.20 -4.75 -4.77
C ILE A 267 5.06 -4.16 -3.67
N GLY A 268 6.37 -4.29 -3.80
CA GLY A 268 7.34 -3.98 -2.75
C GLY A 268 8.34 -2.90 -3.13
N THR A 269 9.16 -2.51 -2.16
CA THR A 269 10.34 -1.66 -2.38
C THR A 269 11.34 -2.26 -3.36
N GLY A 270 11.34 -3.59 -3.56
CA GLY A 270 12.20 -4.23 -4.56
C GLY A 270 11.96 -3.74 -5.99
N LEU A 271 10.71 -3.49 -6.40
CA LEU A 271 10.40 -2.96 -7.72
C LEU A 271 10.75 -1.47 -7.84
N ILE A 272 10.44 -0.68 -6.81
CA ILE A 272 10.54 0.79 -6.90
C ILE A 272 11.93 1.32 -6.55
N ILE A 273 12.65 0.68 -5.64
CA ILE A 273 13.98 1.07 -5.16
C ILE A 273 15.03 0.10 -5.71
N GLY A 274 14.79 -1.21 -5.55
CA GLY A 274 15.76 -2.25 -5.90
C GLY A 274 16.14 -2.28 -7.39
N THR A 275 15.20 -1.98 -8.30
CA THR A 275 15.45 -1.93 -9.75
C THR A 275 16.56 -0.97 -10.15
N GLY A 276 16.83 0.08 -9.38
CA GLY A 276 17.83 1.09 -9.74
C GLY A 276 19.24 0.50 -9.80
N LYS A 277 19.61 -0.28 -8.77
CA LYS A 277 20.89 -0.99 -8.74
C LYS A 277 21.00 -1.99 -9.89
N ALA A 278 19.95 -2.77 -10.13
CA ALA A 278 19.94 -3.77 -11.21
C ALA A 278 20.06 -3.12 -12.60
N LEU A 279 19.40 -1.98 -12.83
CA LEU A 279 19.48 -1.26 -14.09
C LEU A 279 20.89 -0.68 -14.28
N ALA A 280 21.43 0.01 -13.28
CA ALA A 280 22.75 0.62 -13.34
C ALA A 280 23.87 -0.41 -13.57
N GLN A 281 23.76 -1.60 -12.97
CA GLN A 281 24.79 -2.63 -13.04
C GLN A 281 24.76 -3.46 -14.34
N ALA A 282 23.59 -3.66 -14.95
CA ALA A 282 23.43 -4.68 -15.99
C ALA A 282 22.74 -4.19 -17.28
N GLY A 283 22.18 -2.99 -17.28
CA GLY A 283 21.48 -2.43 -18.43
C GLY A 283 20.01 -2.90 -18.58
N PRO A 284 19.25 -2.24 -19.48
CA PRO A 284 17.80 -2.38 -19.59
C PRO A 284 17.34 -3.73 -20.18
N GLY A 285 18.16 -4.37 -21.00
CA GLY A 285 17.91 -5.70 -21.54
C GLY A 285 18.07 -6.80 -20.49
N SER A 286 19.16 -6.75 -19.72
CA SER A 286 19.42 -7.69 -18.62
C SER A 286 18.29 -7.73 -17.60
N ILE A 287 17.85 -6.55 -17.14
CA ILE A 287 16.80 -6.44 -16.12
C ILE A 287 15.44 -6.89 -16.66
N LEU A 288 15.12 -6.65 -17.93
CA LEU A 288 13.88 -7.12 -18.54
C LEU A 288 13.83 -8.66 -18.61
N ILE A 289 14.93 -9.28 -19.03
CA ILE A 289 15.04 -10.75 -19.09
C ILE A 289 14.95 -11.34 -17.70
N SER A 290 15.68 -10.82 -16.72
CA SER A 290 15.69 -11.36 -15.36
C SER A 290 14.33 -11.22 -14.66
N TYR A 291 13.65 -10.08 -14.78
CA TYR A 291 12.31 -9.89 -14.23
C TYR A 291 11.28 -10.79 -14.92
N THR A 292 11.43 -11.08 -16.22
CA THR A 292 10.55 -12.01 -16.93
C THR A 292 10.79 -13.45 -16.48
N LEU A 293 12.05 -13.90 -16.39
CA LEU A 293 12.41 -15.25 -15.96
C LEU A 293 12.01 -15.53 -14.52
N VAL A 294 12.32 -14.63 -13.59
CA VAL A 294 11.93 -14.77 -12.18
C VAL A 294 10.42 -14.61 -12.02
N GLY A 295 9.78 -13.75 -12.82
CA GLY A 295 8.31 -13.66 -12.85
C GLY A 295 7.67 -14.99 -13.25
N PHE A 296 8.21 -15.67 -14.28
CA PHE A 296 7.76 -17.00 -14.68
C PHE A 296 8.02 -18.05 -13.58
N LEU A 297 9.18 -18.01 -12.93
CA LEU A 297 9.51 -18.86 -11.79
C LEU A 297 8.48 -18.73 -10.66
N VAL A 298 8.16 -17.50 -10.27
CA VAL A 298 7.18 -17.21 -9.22
C VAL A 298 5.78 -17.62 -9.62
N TYR A 299 5.41 -17.46 -10.90
CA TYR A 299 4.16 -18.00 -11.41
C TYR A 299 4.07 -19.52 -11.21
N MET A 300 5.16 -20.27 -11.47
CA MET A 300 5.20 -21.72 -11.18
C MET A 300 5.03 -22.04 -9.69
N VAL A 301 5.67 -21.27 -8.80
CA VAL A 301 5.50 -21.40 -7.33
C VAL A 301 4.04 -21.18 -6.93
N MET A 302 3.40 -20.16 -7.49
CA MET A 302 1.99 -19.84 -7.21
C MET A 302 1.03 -20.88 -7.76
N CYS A 303 1.30 -21.46 -8.94
CA CYS A 303 0.53 -22.57 -9.46
C CYS A 303 0.65 -23.83 -8.59
N ALA A 304 1.86 -24.17 -8.16
CA ALA A 304 2.12 -25.31 -7.28
C ALA A 304 1.39 -25.18 -5.93
N LEU A 305 1.49 -24.00 -5.30
CA LEU A 305 0.74 -23.66 -4.10
C LEU A 305 -0.78 -23.72 -4.35
N GLY A 306 -1.22 -23.22 -5.50
CA GLY A 306 -2.61 -23.22 -5.93
C GLY A 306 -3.24 -24.60 -6.03
N GLU A 307 -2.53 -25.55 -6.63
CA GLU A 307 -3.02 -26.92 -6.81
C GLU A 307 -3.23 -27.57 -5.43
N MET A 308 -2.26 -27.48 -4.53
CA MET A 308 -2.38 -27.98 -3.15
C MET A 308 -3.51 -27.30 -2.38
N ALA A 309 -3.58 -25.97 -2.45
CA ALA A 309 -4.51 -25.17 -1.68
C ALA A 309 -5.96 -25.25 -2.17
N SER A 310 -6.16 -25.53 -3.46
CA SER A 310 -7.48 -25.80 -4.02
C SER A 310 -8.02 -27.18 -3.63
N TRP A 311 -7.13 -28.14 -3.35
CA TRP A 311 -7.52 -29.47 -2.91
C TRP A 311 -8.02 -29.45 -1.47
N ILE A 312 -7.17 -28.98 -0.54
CA ILE A 312 -7.51 -28.80 0.87
C ILE A 312 -6.94 -27.45 1.33
N PRO A 313 -7.76 -26.42 1.54
CA PRO A 313 -7.31 -25.15 2.09
C PRO A 313 -6.95 -25.30 3.58
N LEU A 314 -5.66 -25.30 3.91
CA LEU A 314 -5.20 -25.37 5.30
C LEU A 314 -5.08 -23.97 5.92
N SER A 315 -5.50 -23.84 7.18
CA SER A 315 -5.34 -22.61 7.98
C SER A 315 -3.88 -22.30 8.30
N SER A 316 -3.03 -23.33 8.38
CA SER A 316 -1.57 -23.21 8.51
C SER A 316 -0.89 -22.77 7.19
N GLY A 317 -1.61 -22.71 6.08
CA GLY A 317 -1.06 -22.32 4.79
C GLY A 317 -0.02 -23.32 4.28
N PHE A 318 1.08 -22.84 3.73
CA PHE A 318 2.08 -23.71 3.09
C PHE A 318 2.96 -24.50 4.07
N THR A 319 3.07 -24.10 5.34
CA THR A 319 3.76 -24.90 6.37
C THR A 319 2.99 -26.19 6.64
N GLY A 320 1.65 -26.11 6.64
CA GLY A 320 0.77 -27.26 6.74
C GLY A 320 0.90 -28.24 5.59
N TYR A 321 1.06 -27.77 4.35
CA TYR A 321 1.27 -28.65 3.21
C TYR A 321 2.60 -29.41 3.29
N ALA A 322 3.65 -28.73 3.77
CA ALA A 322 4.96 -29.36 3.99
C ALA A 322 4.90 -30.43 5.09
N ASP A 323 4.25 -30.12 6.22
CA ASP A 323 4.05 -31.06 7.33
C ASP A 323 3.21 -32.28 6.90
N ARG A 324 2.11 -32.03 6.18
CA ARG A 324 1.12 -33.06 5.79
C ARG A 324 1.59 -33.97 4.66
N TYR A 325 2.29 -33.43 3.66
CA TYR A 325 2.65 -34.19 2.44
C TYR A 325 4.12 -34.62 2.39
N CYS A 326 5.04 -33.93 3.08
CA CYS A 326 6.48 -34.23 3.00
C CYS A 326 7.03 -34.85 4.28
N ASP A 327 7.19 -34.05 5.32
CA ASP A 327 7.83 -34.40 6.59
C ASP A 327 7.62 -33.24 7.57
N LYS A 328 7.40 -33.55 8.84
CA LYS A 328 7.25 -32.54 9.90
C LYS A 328 8.45 -31.60 10.00
N CYS A 329 9.66 -32.09 9.71
CA CYS A 329 10.87 -31.27 9.73
C CYS A 329 10.87 -30.17 8.65
N LEU A 330 10.28 -30.47 7.47
CA LEU A 330 10.14 -29.48 6.41
C LEU A 330 9.10 -28.43 6.77
N GLY A 331 7.97 -28.83 7.37
CA GLY A 331 6.96 -27.91 7.89
C GLY A 331 7.53 -26.94 8.93
N PHE A 332 8.28 -27.47 9.90
CA PHE A 332 9.01 -26.69 10.90
C PHE A 332 10.00 -25.70 10.26
N ALA A 333 10.91 -26.21 9.41
CA ALA A 333 11.95 -25.38 8.80
C ALA A 333 11.37 -24.29 7.88
N LEU A 334 10.32 -24.62 7.11
CA LEU A 334 9.60 -23.67 6.27
C LEU A 334 8.98 -22.54 7.09
N GLY A 335 8.33 -22.89 8.20
CA GLY A 335 7.74 -21.92 9.12
C GLY A 335 8.75 -20.92 9.67
N TRP A 336 9.86 -21.42 10.21
CA TRP A 336 10.93 -20.59 10.76
C TRP A 336 11.64 -19.76 9.68
N THR A 337 11.89 -20.34 8.51
CA THR A 337 12.47 -19.61 7.35
C THR A 337 11.56 -18.47 6.91
N TYR A 338 10.25 -18.69 6.88
CA TYR A 338 9.28 -17.64 6.55
C TYR A 338 9.25 -16.54 7.61
N TRP A 339 9.37 -16.89 8.89
CA TRP A 339 9.49 -15.91 9.97
C TRP A 339 10.80 -15.10 9.86
N PHE A 340 11.94 -15.78 9.66
CA PHE A 340 13.25 -15.13 9.44
C PHE A 340 13.21 -14.16 8.26
N LYS A 341 12.49 -14.50 7.19
CA LYS A 341 12.25 -13.59 6.07
C LYS A 341 11.64 -12.27 6.56
N TYR A 342 10.47 -12.29 7.21
CA TYR A 342 9.76 -11.05 7.56
C TYR A 342 10.35 -10.26 8.73
N ILE A 343 11.00 -10.92 9.70
CA ILE A 343 11.70 -10.16 10.76
C ILE A 343 12.90 -9.39 10.21
N ILE A 344 13.46 -9.81 9.07
CA ILE A 344 14.53 -9.07 8.37
C ILE A 344 13.95 -8.13 7.30
N THR A 345 12.81 -8.46 6.68
CA THR A 345 12.14 -7.52 5.77
C THR A 345 11.69 -6.25 6.50
N THR A 346 11.20 -6.36 7.74
CA THR A 346 10.78 -5.18 8.52
C THR A 346 11.90 -4.12 8.67
N PRO A 347 13.10 -4.43 9.20
CA PRO A 347 14.21 -3.47 9.24
C PRO A 347 14.73 -3.07 7.86
N ASN A 348 14.58 -3.93 6.83
CA ASN A 348 14.86 -3.55 5.44
C ASN A 348 13.97 -2.40 4.97
N GLN A 349 12.67 -2.45 5.26
CA GLN A 349 11.76 -1.36 4.91
C GLN A 349 12.08 -0.08 5.71
N LEU A 350 12.36 -0.20 7.01
CA LEU A 350 12.76 0.97 7.81
C LEU A 350 14.03 1.65 7.25
N THR A 351 14.98 0.84 6.78
CA THR A 351 16.19 1.32 6.09
C THR A 351 15.86 2.01 4.76
N ALA A 352 14.98 1.42 3.95
CA ALA A 352 14.50 2.05 2.73
C ALA A 352 13.79 3.39 3.00
N GLY A 353 13.08 3.51 4.12
CA GLY A 353 12.39 4.73 4.52
C GLY A 353 13.38 5.84 4.85
N ALA A 354 14.46 5.48 5.56
CA ALA A 354 15.57 6.38 5.83
C ALA A 354 16.27 6.84 4.53
N LEU A 355 16.51 5.94 3.57
CA LEU A 355 17.06 6.27 2.26
C LEU A 355 16.18 7.26 1.48
N VAL A 356 14.86 7.07 1.50
CA VAL A 356 13.93 7.95 0.79
C VAL A 356 13.88 9.34 1.42
N ILE A 357 13.95 9.44 2.76
CA ILE A 357 13.93 10.73 3.46
C ILE A 357 15.20 11.57 3.20
N GLN A 358 16.32 10.90 2.92
CA GLN A 358 17.57 11.57 2.51
C GLN A 358 17.44 12.37 1.21
N TYR A 359 16.31 12.24 0.49
CA TYR A 359 15.96 13.16 -0.60
C TYR A 359 15.74 14.61 -0.13
N TRP A 360 15.12 14.82 1.03
CA TRP A 360 14.81 16.15 1.54
C TRP A 360 15.76 16.63 2.64
N VAL A 361 16.31 15.69 3.41
CA VAL A 361 17.16 16.01 4.57
C VAL A 361 18.39 15.13 4.55
N ASP A 362 19.55 15.74 4.29
CA ASP A 362 20.82 15.02 4.26
C ASP A 362 21.15 14.36 5.61
N ARG A 363 21.85 13.23 5.53
CA ARG A 363 22.33 12.46 6.69
C ARG A 363 23.13 13.30 7.68
N ASP A 364 23.95 14.22 7.18
CA ASP A 364 24.81 15.08 8.01
C ASP A 364 24.00 16.09 8.83
N ARG A 365 22.80 16.43 8.35
CA ARG A 365 21.89 17.34 9.05
C ARG A 365 21.04 16.62 10.08
N VAL A 366 20.51 15.44 9.74
CA VAL A 366 19.69 14.63 10.65
C VAL A 366 20.09 13.17 10.54
N ASN A 367 20.43 12.58 11.69
CA ASN A 367 20.78 11.17 11.77
C ASN A 367 19.61 10.28 11.27
N PRO A 368 19.85 9.37 10.30
CA PRO A 368 18.85 8.44 9.76
C PRO A 368 18.10 7.65 10.84
N GLY A 369 18.74 7.38 11.98
CA GLY A 369 18.15 6.72 13.14
C GLY A 369 16.92 7.41 13.70
N VAL A 370 16.79 8.74 13.57
CA VAL A 370 15.60 9.47 14.01
C VAL A 370 14.36 9.03 13.21
N PHE A 371 14.49 8.94 11.90
CA PHE A 371 13.38 8.53 11.03
C PHE A 371 13.04 7.05 11.21
N ILE A 372 14.06 6.21 11.40
CA ILE A 372 13.88 4.80 11.74
C ILE A 372 13.11 4.66 13.05
N ALA A 373 13.47 5.42 14.09
CA ALA A 373 12.76 5.43 15.37
C ALA A 373 11.28 5.82 15.22
N VAL A 374 11.01 6.91 14.49
CA VAL A 374 9.64 7.40 14.26
C VAL A 374 8.81 6.35 13.52
N PHE A 375 9.36 5.77 12.45
CA PHE A 375 8.66 4.75 11.67
C PHE A 375 8.42 3.49 12.49
N TRP A 376 9.44 3.03 13.22
CA TRP A 376 9.37 1.87 14.10
C TRP A 376 8.30 2.03 15.18
N ILE A 377 8.27 3.17 15.90
CA ILE A 377 7.24 3.45 16.90
C ILE A 377 5.86 3.45 16.26
N ALA A 378 5.70 4.11 15.11
CA ALA A 378 4.42 4.19 14.42
C ALA A 378 3.90 2.81 14.00
N ILE A 379 4.73 1.96 13.38
CA ILE A 379 4.28 0.62 12.96
C ILE A 379 4.00 -0.31 14.13
N VAL A 380 4.74 -0.20 15.24
CA VAL A 380 4.49 -0.97 16.47
C VAL A 380 3.15 -0.56 17.08
N LEU A 381 2.87 0.75 17.16
CA LEU A 381 1.59 1.26 17.65
C LEU A 381 0.43 0.81 16.75
N LEU A 382 0.57 0.92 15.42
CA LEU A 382 -0.45 0.46 14.47
C LEU A 382 -0.77 -1.03 14.65
N ASN A 383 0.26 -1.87 14.79
CA ASN A 383 0.10 -3.31 15.00
C ASN A 383 -0.47 -3.65 16.39
N TYR A 384 -0.23 -2.82 17.40
CA TYR A 384 -0.76 -2.99 18.75
C TYR A 384 -2.23 -2.54 18.91
N LEU A 385 -2.69 -1.55 18.14
CA LEU A 385 -4.04 -0.97 18.26
C LEU A 385 -5.18 -1.92 17.83
N GLY A 386 -4.84 -3.04 17.18
CA GLY A 386 -5.76 -4.14 16.89
C GLY A 386 -6.00 -4.39 15.40
N ILE A 387 -6.38 -5.63 15.08
CA ILE A 387 -6.44 -6.16 13.71
C ILE A 387 -7.39 -5.40 12.77
N ARG A 388 -8.48 -4.83 13.31
CA ARG A 388 -9.45 -4.05 12.52
C ARG A 388 -8.87 -2.72 12.07
N PHE A 389 -8.14 -2.04 12.96
CA PHE A 389 -7.50 -0.77 12.64
C PHE A 389 -6.36 -0.97 11.64
N PHE A 390 -5.53 -1.99 11.87
CA PHE A 390 -4.52 -2.44 10.92
C PHE A 390 -5.12 -2.70 9.53
N GLY A 391 -6.19 -3.50 9.46
CA GLY A 391 -6.82 -3.87 8.18
C GLY A 391 -7.39 -2.68 7.39
N GLU A 392 -8.00 -1.70 8.07
CA GLU A 392 -8.48 -0.48 7.42
C GLU A 392 -7.32 0.43 6.99
N ALA A 393 -6.31 0.62 7.84
CA ALA A 393 -5.13 1.42 7.51
C ALA A 393 -4.40 0.85 6.29
N GLU A 394 -4.17 -0.46 6.29
CA GLU A 394 -3.47 -1.15 5.21
C GLU A 394 -4.27 -1.17 3.91
N PHE A 395 -5.60 -1.26 3.99
CA PHE A 395 -6.48 -1.13 2.81
C PHE A 395 -6.27 0.21 2.10
N TRP A 396 -6.22 1.32 2.85
CA TRP A 396 -6.02 2.64 2.28
C TRP A 396 -4.59 2.85 1.77
N LEU A 397 -3.59 2.43 2.55
CA LEU A 397 -2.19 2.52 2.16
C LEU A 397 -1.93 1.70 0.88
N SER A 398 -2.45 0.48 0.80
CA SER A 398 -2.35 -0.37 -0.39
C SER A 398 -3.11 0.20 -1.59
N SER A 399 -4.22 0.91 -1.37
CA SER A 399 -4.93 1.61 -2.46
C SER A 399 -4.06 2.70 -3.08
N VAL A 400 -3.36 3.48 -2.25
CA VAL A 400 -2.41 4.50 -2.72
C VAL A 400 -1.26 3.86 -3.51
N LYS A 401 -0.70 2.75 -3.02
CA LYS A 401 0.36 2.00 -3.73
C LYS A 401 -0.04 1.64 -5.16
N VAL A 402 -1.25 1.09 -5.34
CA VAL A 402 -1.76 0.69 -6.65
C VAL A 402 -1.96 1.89 -7.57
N ILE A 403 -2.48 3.01 -7.05
CA ILE A 403 -2.63 4.25 -7.85
C ILE A 403 -1.27 4.78 -8.29
N VAL A 404 -0.29 4.79 -7.38
CA VAL A 404 1.06 5.30 -7.64
C VAL A 404 1.77 4.46 -8.69
N ILE A 405 1.73 3.13 -8.61
CA ILE A 405 2.38 2.28 -9.62
C ILE A 405 1.71 2.43 -11.00
N CYS A 406 0.38 2.51 -11.07
CA CYS A 406 -0.32 2.80 -12.32
C CYS A 406 0.09 4.17 -12.89
N GLY A 407 0.22 5.18 -12.03
CA GLY A 407 0.69 6.51 -12.40
C GLY A 407 2.12 6.49 -12.94
N ILE A 408 3.03 5.75 -12.30
CA ILE A 408 4.41 5.58 -12.76
C ILE A 408 4.48 4.90 -14.12
N ILE A 409 3.69 3.83 -14.34
CA ILE A 409 3.62 3.13 -15.63
C ILE A 409 3.13 4.09 -16.72
N LEU A 410 2.03 4.81 -16.48
CA LEU A 410 1.50 5.76 -17.46
C LEU A 410 2.48 6.90 -17.74
N LEU A 411 3.09 7.47 -16.70
CA LEU A 411 4.10 8.50 -16.84
C LEU A 411 5.30 8.00 -17.64
N SER A 412 5.80 6.81 -17.34
CA SER A 412 6.95 6.22 -18.03
C SER A 412 6.64 5.98 -19.51
N LEU A 413 5.41 5.57 -19.83
CA LEU A 413 4.95 5.46 -21.22
C LEU A 413 4.90 6.82 -21.92
N VAL A 414 4.35 7.86 -21.26
CA VAL A 414 4.28 9.22 -21.81
C VAL A 414 5.69 9.78 -22.06
N LEU A 415 6.61 9.60 -21.12
CA LEU A 415 8.01 10.01 -21.27
C LEU A 415 8.70 9.26 -22.42
N ALA A 416 8.51 7.94 -22.51
CA ALA A 416 9.07 7.14 -23.61
C ALA A 416 8.55 7.58 -24.99
N LEU A 417 7.35 8.16 -25.06
CA LEU A 417 6.74 8.67 -26.29
C LEU A 417 7.07 10.14 -26.58
N GLY A 418 7.82 10.83 -25.71
CA GLY A 418 8.22 12.23 -25.91
C GLY A 418 7.28 13.27 -25.32
N GLY A 419 6.38 12.88 -24.41
CA GLY A 419 5.47 13.79 -23.72
C GLY A 419 6.09 14.55 -22.52
N GLY A 420 7.42 14.48 -22.35
CA GLY A 420 8.14 15.25 -21.32
C GLY A 420 8.33 16.72 -21.70
N PRO A 421 8.69 17.60 -20.75
CA PRO A 421 9.02 19.01 -21.01
C PRO A 421 10.16 19.20 -22.02
N ASN A 422 11.08 18.24 -22.08
CA ASN A 422 12.16 18.18 -23.05
C ASN A 422 11.69 17.82 -24.47
N HIS A 423 10.41 17.43 -24.65
CA HIS A 423 9.83 16.92 -25.89
C HIS A 423 10.65 15.81 -26.56
N ASP A 424 11.50 15.13 -25.79
CA ASP A 424 12.44 14.15 -26.31
C ASP A 424 11.84 12.75 -26.24
N ARG A 425 11.70 12.11 -27.41
CA ARG A 425 11.20 10.75 -27.51
C ARG A 425 12.34 9.76 -27.30
N THR A 426 12.49 9.30 -26.06
CA THR A 426 13.52 8.32 -25.72
C THR A 426 13.23 6.95 -26.35
N GLY A 427 12.00 6.42 -26.25
CA GLY A 427 11.64 5.10 -26.80
C GLY A 427 12.67 4.01 -26.46
N PHE A 428 13.11 3.25 -27.46
CA PHE A 428 14.16 2.23 -27.29
C PHE A 428 15.60 2.78 -27.44
N ARG A 429 15.81 4.09 -27.36
CA ARG A 429 17.16 4.70 -27.52
C ARG A 429 18.17 4.09 -26.57
N TYR A 430 17.83 3.98 -25.29
CA TYR A 430 18.72 3.43 -24.26
C TYR A 430 18.95 1.92 -24.34
N TYR A 431 18.16 1.19 -25.15
CA TYR A 431 18.46 -0.19 -25.51
C TYR A 431 19.54 -0.30 -26.61
N ASN A 432 19.73 0.75 -27.39
CA ASN A 432 20.75 0.81 -28.44
C ASN A 432 22.01 1.54 -27.98
N ASP A 433 21.85 2.67 -27.29
CA ASP A 433 22.94 3.54 -26.83
C ASP A 433 22.58 4.10 -25.43
N PRO A 434 23.34 3.79 -24.36
CA PRO A 434 24.62 3.07 -24.29
C PRO A 434 24.54 1.54 -24.48
N GLY A 435 23.34 1.00 -24.70
CA GLY A 435 23.12 -0.40 -25.09
C GLY A 435 22.26 -1.21 -24.12
N ALA A 436 21.79 -2.37 -24.58
CA ALA A 436 20.86 -3.19 -23.78
C ALA A 436 21.52 -3.93 -22.60
N PHE A 437 22.83 -4.21 -22.68
CA PHE A 437 23.55 -5.03 -21.72
C PHE A 437 24.83 -4.35 -21.27
N ALA A 438 24.90 -4.01 -19.99
CA ALA A 438 26.09 -3.47 -19.35
C ALA A 438 27.01 -4.61 -18.86
N PRO A 439 28.32 -4.54 -19.08
CA PRO A 439 29.27 -5.49 -18.49
C PRO A 439 29.42 -5.27 -16.98
N TYR A 440 29.49 -6.37 -16.21
CA TYR A 440 29.70 -6.35 -14.77
C TYR A 440 30.86 -7.29 -14.40
N ILE A 441 31.79 -6.81 -13.57
CA ILE A 441 33.00 -7.49 -13.06
C ILE A 441 34.04 -7.82 -14.14
N ALA A 442 33.63 -8.29 -15.31
CA ALA A 442 34.47 -8.55 -16.46
C ALA A 442 33.98 -7.74 -17.67
N GLU A 443 34.81 -7.60 -18.69
CA GLU A 443 34.40 -7.00 -19.96
C GLU A 443 33.83 -8.06 -20.94
N GLY A 444 33.31 -7.59 -22.07
CA GLY A 444 32.83 -8.45 -23.17
C GLY A 444 31.54 -9.21 -22.85
N ALA A 445 31.32 -10.32 -23.58
CA ALA A 445 30.10 -11.13 -23.47
C ALA A 445 29.96 -11.78 -22.09
N TRP A 446 31.08 -12.19 -21.49
CA TRP A 446 31.10 -12.76 -20.14
C TRP A 446 30.67 -11.74 -19.09
N GLY A 447 31.22 -10.52 -19.16
CA GLY A 447 30.79 -9.40 -18.32
C GLY A 447 29.30 -9.11 -18.38
N LYS A 448 28.74 -9.10 -19.60
CA LYS A 448 27.29 -8.89 -19.83
C LYS A 448 26.45 -10.02 -19.23
N PHE A 449 26.91 -11.26 -19.31
CA PHE A 449 26.25 -12.40 -18.67
C PHE A 449 26.28 -12.29 -17.13
N LEU A 450 27.43 -11.92 -16.55
CA LEU A 450 27.54 -11.69 -15.10
C LEU A 450 26.63 -10.55 -14.64
N GLY A 451 26.51 -9.48 -15.44
CA GLY A 451 25.57 -8.39 -15.22
C GLY A 451 24.14 -8.90 -15.17
N PHE A 452 23.70 -9.59 -16.22
CA PHE A 452 22.40 -10.27 -16.26
C PHE A 452 22.17 -11.16 -15.05
N TRP A 453 23.12 -12.03 -14.71
CA TRP A 453 22.99 -12.98 -13.60
C TRP A 453 22.81 -12.27 -12.25
N SER A 454 23.54 -11.18 -12.02
CA SER A 454 23.41 -10.37 -10.80
C SER A 454 21.99 -9.81 -10.60
N THR A 455 21.29 -9.50 -11.70
CA THR A 455 19.93 -8.94 -11.63
C THR A 455 18.87 -9.95 -11.23
N LEU A 456 19.12 -11.26 -11.36
CA LEU A 456 18.18 -12.30 -10.91
C LEU A 456 17.92 -12.21 -9.40
N VAL A 457 18.91 -11.79 -8.61
CA VAL A 457 18.78 -11.59 -7.16
C VAL A 457 17.84 -10.45 -6.84
N THR A 458 18.02 -9.32 -7.50
CA THR A 458 17.16 -8.14 -7.32
C THR A 458 15.74 -8.42 -7.79
N ALA A 459 15.58 -9.11 -8.93
CA ALA A 459 14.29 -9.57 -9.42
C ALA A 459 13.62 -10.52 -8.41
N THR A 460 14.37 -11.47 -7.84
CA THR A 460 13.88 -12.38 -6.80
C THR A 460 13.35 -11.59 -5.61
N PHE A 461 14.13 -10.66 -5.08
CA PHE A 461 13.70 -9.77 -3.99
C PHE A 461 12.41 -9.01 -4.33
N ALA A 462 12.30 -8.49 -5.55
CA ALA A 462 11.14 -7.74 -6.00
C ALA A 462 9.84 -8.58 -6.02
N TYR A 463 9.93 -9.88 -6.33
CA TYR A 463 8.76 -10.76 -6.37
C TYR A 463 8.43 -11.46 -5.04
N LEU A 464 9.24 -11.27 -3.98
CA LEU A 464 8.89 -11.79 -2.66
C LEU A 464 7.60 -11.16 -2.14
N GLY A 465 6.81 -11.96 -1.41
CA GLY A 465 5.50 -11.53 -0.89
C GLY A 465 4.34 -11.87 -1.83
N THR A 466 4.62 -12.31 -3.06
CA THR A 466 3.60 -12.88 -3.94
C THR A 466 2.95 -14.15 -3.36
N GLU A 467 3.73 -14.92 -2.59
CA GLU A 467 3.29 -16.12 -1.86
C GLU A 467 2.39 -15.84 -0.66
N LEU A 468 2.19 -14.58 -0.26
CA LEU A 468 1.29 -14.21 0.84
C LEU A 468 -0.16 -14.66 0.59
N VAL A 469 -0.55 -14.80 -0.68
CA VAL A 469 -1.83 -15.41 -1.07
C VAL A 469 -2.02 -16.78 -0.42
N GLY A 470 -0.93 -17.57 -0.27
CA GLY A 470 -0.95 -18.89 0.36
C GLY A 470 -1.27 -18.89 1.85
N VAL A 471 -0.93 -17.81 2.55
CA VAL A 471 -1.28 -17.64 3.98
C VAL A 471 -2.75 -17.25 4.11
N THR A 472 -3.26 -16.46 3.17
CA THR A 472 -4.65 -16.01 3.19
C THR A 472 -5.66 -17.08 2.74
N VAL A 473 -5.20 -18.23 2.25
CA VAL A 473 -6.05 -19.34 1.79
C VAL A 473 -7.00 -19.80 2.90
N GLY A 474 -6.49 -19.98 4.11
CA GLY A 474 -7.28 -20.45 5.25
C GLY A 474 -8.36 -19.48 5.70
N GLU A 475 -8.32 -18.23 5.23
CA GLU A 475 -9.29 -17.18 5.53
C GLU A 475 -10.20 -16.85 4.33
N ALA A 476 -9.97 -17.48 3.17
CA ALA A 476 -10.64 -17.14 1.92
C ALA A 476 -12.07 -17.71 1.87
N GLN A 477 -13.03 -16.90 1.40
CA GLN A 477 -14.38 -17.36 1.11
C GLN A 477 -14.38 -18.19 -0.18
N ASN A 478 -14.82 -19.45 -0.10
CA ASN A 478 -14.73 -20.44 -1.19
C ASN A 478 -13.31 -20.50 -1.80
N PRO A 479 -12.36 -21.16 -1.12
CA PRO A 479 -10.98 -21.28 -1.56
C PRO A 479 -10.84 -21.88 -2.98
N ARG A 480 -11.68 -22.85 -3.35
CA ARG A 480 -11.66 -23.52 -4.66
C ARG A 480 -11.90 -22.61 -5.86
N LYS A 481 -12.61 -21.49 -5.67
CA LYS A 481 -12.79 -20.47 -6.72
C LYS A 481 -11.88 -19.27 -6.54
N SER A 482 -11.64 -18.86 -5.30
CA SER A 482 -10.84 -17.66 -5.01
C SER A 482 -9.34 -17.86 -5.25
N ILE A 483 -8.79 -19.03 -4.94
CA ILE A 483 -7.37 -19.37 -5.19
C ILE A 483 -7.02 -19.38 -6.68
N PRO A 484 -7.70 -20.14 -7.57
CA PRO A 484 -7.39 -20.12 -9.00
C PRO A 484 -7.52 -18.71 -9.59
N ARG A 485 -8.47 -17.92 -9.07
CA ARG A 485 -8.61 -16.52 -9.46
C ARG A 485 -7.40 -15.69 -9.01
N ALA A 486 -6.94 -15.85 -7.77
CA ALA A 486 -5.77 -15.14 -7.26
C ALA A 486 -4.48 -15.49 -8.02
N ILE A 487 -4.31 -16.73 -8.47
CA ILE A 487 -3.17 -17.16 -9.31
C ILE A 487 -3.21 -16.47 -10.68
N ARG A 488 -4.37 -16.45 -11.34
CA ARG A 488 -4.54 -15.71 -12.61
C ARG A 488 -4.25 -14.22 -12.43
N LEU A 489 -4.74 -13.61 -11.35
CA LEU A 489 -4.43 -12.21 -11.03
C LEU A 489 -2.93 -12.01 -10.77
N THR A 490 -2.26 -12.97 -10.15
CA THR A 490 -0.80 -12.93 -9.95
C THR A 490 -0.06 -12.93 -11.28
N PHE A 491 -0.49 -13.72 -12.27
CA PHE A 491 0.09 -13.69 -13.62
C PHE A 491 -0.01 -12.29 -14.26
N TYR A 492 -1.20 -11.69 -14.26
CA TYR A 492 -1.38 -10.33 -14.79
C TYR A 492 -0.62 -9.28 -13.98
N ARG A 493 -0.52 -9.45 -12.65
CA ARG A 493 0.27 -8.59 -11.76
C ARG A 493 1.75 -8.61 -12.15
N ILE A 494 2.30 -9.79 -12.44
CA ILE A 494 3.69 -9.96 -12.91
C ILE A 494 3.89 -9.24 -14.25
N LEU A 495 3.03 -9.48 -15.23
CA LEU A 495 3.18 -8.85 -16.55
C LEU A 495 3.05 -7.32 -16.49
N PHE A 496 2.01 -6.81 -15.85
CA PHE A 496 1.66 -5.40 -15.90
C PHE A 496 2.46 -4.54 -14.91
N PHE A 497 2.65 -4.98 -13.67
CA PHE A 497 3.35 -4.15 -12.69
C PHE A 497 4.85 -4.37 -12.69
N TYR A 498 5.35 -5.54 -13.06
CA TYR A 498 6.78 -5.82 -13.03
C TYR A 498 7.41 -5.70 -14.42
N VAL A 499 7.03 -6.58 -15.36
CA VAL A 499 7.66 -6.64 -16.68
C VAL A 499 7.48 -5.33 -17.44
N LEU A 500 6.25 -4.81 -17.50
CA LEU A 500 5.98 -3.54 -18.18
C LEU A 500 6.67 -2.35 -17.50
N SER A 501 6.66 -2.26 -16.17
CA SER A 501 7.35 -1.16 -15.46
C SER A 501 8.85 -1.17 -15.72
N VAL A 502 9.48 -2.35 -15.73
CA VAL A 502 10.92 -2.49 -16.00
C VAL A 502 11.25 -2.20 -17.46
N LEU A 503 10.42 -2.65 -18.40
CA LEU A 503 10.54 -2.30 -19.82
C LEU A 503 10.49 -0.78 -20.01
N LEU A 504 9.47 -0.13 -19.45
CA LEU A 504 9.31 1.32 -19.56
C LEU A 504 10.45 2.06 -18.86
N LEU A 505 10.91 1.59 -17.69
CA LEU A 505 12.04 2.17 -16.99
C LEU A 505 13.32 2.15 -17.87
N GLY A 506 13.60 1.00 -18.50
CA GLY A 506 14.73 0.86 -19.41
C GLY A 506 14.66 1.73 -20.67
N MET A 507 13.48 2.26 -21.00
CA MET A 507 13.27 3.19 -22.11
C MET A 507 13.45 4.66 -21.73
N ILE A 508 13.35 5.03 -20.45
CA ILE A 508 13.29 6.43 -20.02
C ILE A 508 14.55 6.94 -19.31
N ILE A 509 15.47 6.06 -18.92
CA ILE A 509 16.75 6.44 -18.33
C ILE A 509 17.87 5.50 -18.78
N PRO A 510 19.05 6.01 -19.18
CA PRO A 510 20.18 5.15 -19.53
C PRO A 510 20.85 4.60 -18.26
N TYR A 511 21.45 3.42 -18.38
CA TYR A 511 22.05 2.72 -17.23
C TYR A 511 23.31 3.41 -16.69
N ASP A 512 23.98 4.24 -17.50
CA ASP A 512 25.17 5.02 -17.17
C ASP A 512 24.86 6.46 -16.75
N SER A 513 23.58 6.80 -16.55
CA SER A 513 23.17 8.14 -16.14
C SER A 513 23.78 8.53 -14.80
N PRO A 514 24.36 9.74 -14.65
CA PRO A 514 24.82 10.25 -13.36
C PRO A 514 23.71 10.32 -12.31
N GLU A 515 22.47 10.64 -12.71
CA GLU A 515 21.32 10.67 -11.80
C GLU A 515 20.94 9.27 -11.31
N LEU A 516 21.12 8.24 -12.14
CA LEU A 516 20.93 6.84 -11.74
C LEU A 516 22.08 6.37 -10.84
N ALA A 517 23.31 6.73 -11.14
CA ALA A 517 24.47 6.42 -10.31
C ALA A 517 24.35 7.06 -8.91
N ASN A 518 23.92 8.31 -8.85
CA ASN A 518 23.62 9.03 -7.61
C ASN A 518 22.49 8.35 -6.82
N ALA A 519 21.47 7.85 -7.52
CA ALA A 519 20.38 7.11 -6.91
C ALA A 519 20.81 5.79 -6.26
N VAL A 520 21.86 5.15 -6.77
CA VAL A 520 22.35 3.83 -6.30
C VAL A 520 23.43 3.95 -5.22
N ASN A 521 24.31 4.96 -5.31
CA ASN A 521 25.53 5.09 -4.50
C ASN A 521 25.38 5.97 -3.23
N ALA A 522 24.16 6.21 -2.78
CA ALA A 522 23.78 7.21 -1.78
C ALA A 522 24.59 7.20 -0.46
N SER A 523 25.71 7.92 -0.45
CA SER A 523 26.29 8.55 0.75
C SER A 523 25.78 9.99 0.92
N SER A 524 25.31 10.60 -0.16
CA SER A 524 24.65 11.91 -0.20
C SER A 524 23.90 12.06 -1.55
N SER A 525 22.61 12.41 -1.52
CA SER A 525 21.84 13.04 -2.62
C SER A 525 20.74 12.24 -3.40
N ALA A 526 19.51 12.76 -3.23
CA ALA A 526 18.50 13.17 -4.21
C ALA A 526 17.72 12.20 -5.13
N ALA A 527 17.87 10.87 -5.12
CA ALA A 527 16.84 10.00 -5.72
C ALA A 527 16.92 8.57 -5.17
N ALA A 528 16.06 8.17 -4.24
CA ALA A 528 16.07 6.78 -3.75
C ALA A 528 15.50 5.76 -4.76
N SER A 529 14.98 6.21 -5.89
CA SER A 529 14.32 5.35 -6.89
C SER A 529 14.75 5.73 -8.31
N PRO A 530 15.01 4.75 -9.20
CA PRO A 530 15.33 5.02 -10.59
C PRO A 530 14.19 5.70 -11.36
N PHE A 531 12.93 5.52 -10.94
CA PHE A 531 11.79 6.24 -11.53
C PHE A 531 11.86 7.74 -11.20
N VAL A 532 12.33 8.10 -10.01
CA VAL A 532 12.55 9.49 -9.62
C VAL A 532 13.72 10.08 -10.40
N ALA A 533 14.80 9.32 -10.57
CA ALA A 533 15.93 9.71 -11.41
C ALA A 533 15.49 9.98 -12.86
N ALA A 534 14.64 9.11 -13.43
CA ALA A 534 14.14 9.28 -14.79
C ALA A 534 13.30 10.57 -14.97
N ILE A 535 12.48 10.91 -13.97
CA ILE A 535 11.66 12.13 -13.99
C ILE A 535 12.53 13.39 -13.89
N LYS A 536 13.63 13.34 -13.14
CA LYS A 536 14.62 14.42 -13.08
C LYS A 536 15.34 14.60 -14.40
N VAL A 537 15.78 13.51 -15.03
CA VAL A 537 16.40 13.52 -16.36
C VAL A 537 15.42 14.09 -17.41
N ALA A 538 14.13 13.79 -17.28
CA ALA A 538 13.08 14.38 -18.12
C ALA A 538 12.79 15.87 -17.85
N GLY A 539 13.38 16.47 -16.80
CA GLY A 539 13.23 17.90 -16.48
C GLY A 539 11.91 18.29 -15.78
N ILE A 540 11.17 17.34 -15.21
CA ILE A 540 9.91 17.64 -14.51
C ILE A 540 10.22 18.08 -13.07
N GLN A 541 9.91 19.33 -12.72
CA GLN A 541 10.36 19.94 -11.45
C GLN A 541 9.62 19.43 -10.19
N VAL A 542 8.30 19.29 -10.24
CA VAL A 542 7.48 19.03 -9.02
C VAL A 542 7.32 17.53 -8.73
N LEU A 543 7.29 16.72 -9.78
CA LEU A 543 6.93 15.31 -9.71
C LEU A 543 7.95 14.42 -8.96
N PRO A 544 9.27 14.66 -8.99
CA PRO A 544 10.25 13.90 -8.20
C PRO A 544 9.94 13.92 -6.69
N GLY A 545 9.62 15.09 -6.14
CA GLY A 545 9.29 15.24 -4.73
C GLY A 545 7.97 14.55 -4.36
N LEU A 546 6.94 14.67 -5.22
CA LEU A 546 5.67 13.96 -5.01
C LEU A 546 5.87 12.45 -5.04
N LEU A 547 6.62 11.93 -6.02
CA LEU A 547 6.87 10.51 -6.15
C LEU A 547 7.67 9.98 -4.94
N ASN A 548 8.72 10.67 -4.50
CA ASN A 548 9.42 10.29 -3.27
C ASN A 548 8.49 10.25 -2.06
N GLY A 549 7.56 11.21 -1.92
CA GLY A 549 6.56 11.20 -0.84
C GLY A 549 5.66 9.97 -0.90
N CYS A 550 5.23 9.60 -2.11
CA CYS A 550 4.48 8.36 -2.36
C CYS A 550 5.30 7.10 -2.05
N ILE A 551 6.60 7.08 -2.38
CA ILE A 551 7.51 5.98 -2.06
C ILE A 551 7.67 5.85 -0.54
N LEU A 552 7.74 6.96 0.18
CA LEU A 552 7.83 6.93 1.63
C LEU A 552 6.59 6.29 2.27
N LEU A 553 5.39 6.63 1.78
CA LEU A 553 4.14 5.94 2.16
C LEU A 553 4.15 4.45 1.79
N PHE A 554 4.72 4.14 0.62
CA PHE A 554 4.87 2.78 0.12
C PHE A 554 5.69 1.92 1.09
N VAL A 555 6.84 2.44 1.49
CA VAL A 555 7.78 1.82 2.41
C VAL A 555 7.16 1.67 3.80
N PHE A 556 6.50 2.72 4.32
CA PHE A 556 5.82 2.67 5.62
C PHE A 556 4.77 1.57 5.69
N SER A 557 3.95 1.46 4.64
CA SER A 557 2.94 0.40 4.52
C SER A 557 3.55 -0.99 4.39
N ALA A 558 4.64 -1.14 3.62
CA ALA A 558 5.36 -2.40 3.56
C ALA A 558 5.90 -2.81 4.95
N ALA A 559 6.53 -1.89 5.68
CA ALA A 559 7.05 -2.14 7.03
C ALA A 559 5.93 -2.55 8.02
N ASN A 560 4.77 -1.88 7.93
CA ASN A 560 3.60 -2.17 8.74
C ASN A 560 3.08 -3.60 8.49
N SER A 561 2.95 -3.99 7.21
CA SER A 561 2.54 -5.34 6.81
C SER A 561 3.57 -6.41 7.16
N ASP A 562 4.86 -6.14 6.96
CA ASP A 562 5.94 -7.08 7.27
C ASP A 562 5.98 -7.42 8.77
N LEU A 563 5.84 -6.41 9.64
CA LEU A 563 5.77 -6.60 11.08
C LEU A 563 4.53 -7.38 11.50
N TYR A 564 3.39 -7.10 10.87
CA TYR A 564 2.15 -7.84 11.09
C TYR A 564 2.35 -9.32 10.77
N ILE A 565 2.86 -9.63 9.56
CA ILE A 565 3.08 -11.00 9.12
C ILE A 565 4.07 -11.72 10.03
N ALA A 566 5.21 -11.09 10.37
CA ALA A 566 6.19 -11.66 11.29
C ALA A 566 5.56 -12.06 12.64
N SER A 567 4.75 -11.18 13.24
CA SER A 567 4.09 -11.46 14.51
C SER A 567 3.08 -12.62 14.40
N ARG A 568 2.39 -12.76 13.26
CA ARG A 568 1.40 -13.83 13.04
C ARG A 568 2.03 -15.16 12.67
N THR A 569 3.14 -15.15 11.96
CA THR A 569 3.89 -16.38 11.65
C THR A 569 4.41 -17.05 12.92
N ILE A 570 5.11 -16.31 13.81
CA ILE A 570 5.63 -16.93 15.04
C ILE A 570 4.52 -17.30 16.03
N TYR A 571 3.41 -16.54 16.04
CA TYR A 571 2.20 -16.94 16.74
C TYR A 571 1.67 -18.28 16.22
N GLY A 572 1.48 -18.42 14.90
CA GLY A 572 1.00 -19.65 14.27
C GLY A 572 1.90 -20.84 14.60
N LEU A 573 3.22 -20.67 14.48
CA LEU A 573 4.19 -21.70 14.86
C LEU A 573 4.05 -22.11 16.33
N SER A 574 3.76 -21.16 17.23
CA SER A 574 3.60 -21.48 18.65
C SER A 574 2.28 -22.19 18.98
N VAL A 575 1.23 -21.96 18.20
CA VAL A 575 -0.04 -22.69 18.28
C VAL A 575 0.14 -24.13 17.79
N GLU A 576 0.92 -24.32 16.73
CA GLU A 576 1.26 -25.64 16.18
C GLU A 576 2.28 -26.42 17.04
N GLY A 577 2.80 -25.83 18.12
CA GLY A 577 3.84 -26.46 18.95
C GLY A 577 5.25 -26.41 18.34
N ASN A 578 5.44 -25.71 17.23
CA ASN A 578 6.69 -25.50 16.51
C ASN A 578 7.50 -24.29 17.01
N ALA A 579 6.95 -23.52 17.95
CA ALA A 579 7.65 -22.42 18.64
C ALA A 579 7.26 -22.35 20.13
N PRO A 580 8.05 -21.65 20.98
CA PRO A 580 7.77 -21.55 22.41
C PRO A 580 6.35 -21.05 22.73
N ARG A 581 5.69 -21.72 23.71
CA ARG A 581 4.30 -21.43 24.11
C ARG A 581 4.05 -19.99 24.57
N ILE A 582 5.09 -19.23 24.92
CA ILE A 582 4.96 -17.81 25.28
C ILE A 582 4.39 -16.97 24.13
N PHE A 583 4.67 -17.32 22.88
CA PHE A 583 4.27 -16.54 21.70
C PHE A 583 2.80 -16.72 21.33
N ARG A 584 2.11 -17.75 21.85
CA ARG A 584 0.67 -17.98 21.60
C ARG A 584 -0.24 -17.11 22.47
N ARG A 585 0.32 -16.37 23.43
CA ARG A 585 -0.48 -15.54 24.35
C ARG A 585 -0.96 -14.28 23.65
N THR A 586 -2.28 -14.10 23.61
CA THR A 586 -2.94 -12.92 23.05
C THR A 586 -3.49 -11.99 24.14
N ASP A 587 -3.71 -10.73 23.78
CA ASP A 587 -4.49 -9.79 24.59
C ASP A 587 -6.00 -9.93 24.34
N LYS A 588 -6.83 -9.17 25.07
CA LYS A 588 -8.29 -9.16 24.91
C LYS A 588 -8.78 -8.78 23.50
N ARG A 589 -7.91 -8.25 22.64
CA ARG A 589 -8.21 -7.82 21.27
C ARG A 589 -7.71 -8.84 20.23
N GLY A 590 -7.05 -9.92 20.65
CA GLY A 590 -6.46 -10.93 19.76
C GLY A 590 -5.09 -10.53 19.18
N VAL A 591 -4.37 -9.60 19.82
CA VAL A 591 -2.99 -9.22 19.42
C VAL A 591 -1.99 -10.10 20.20
N PRO A 592 -1.01 -10.74 19.55
CA PRO A 592 -0.10 -11.67 20.19
C PRO A 592 1.09 -10.87 20.72
N ILE A 593 0.97 -10.32 21.93
CA ILE A 593 1.86 -9.27 22.43
C ILE A 593 3.33 -9.71 22.41
N PHE A 594 3.65 -10.93 22.86
CA PHE A 594 5.03 -11.42 22.90
C PHE A 594 5.60 -11.68 21.51
N ALA A 595 4.79 -12.17 20.58
CA ALA A 595 5.16 -12.36 19.18
C ALA A 595 5.42 -11.02 18.47
N LEU A 596 4.58 -10.02 18.76
CA LEU A 596 4.78 -8.64 18.27
C LEU A 596 6.04 -8.03 18.88
N ALA A 597 6.26 -8.19 20.19
CA ALA A 597 7.40 -7.62 20.90
C ALA A 597 8.74 -8.16 20.38
N ILE A 598 8.87 -9.47 20.17
CA ILE A 598 10.11 -10.04 19.63
C ILE A 598 10.35 -9.60 18.18
N SER A 599 9.30 -9.56 17.35
CA SER A 599 9.41 -9.12 15.95
C SER A 599 9.78 -7.63 15.87
N ALA A 600 9.20 -6.80 16.75
CA ALA A 600 9.53 -5.39 16.87
C ALA A 600 10.96 -5.17 17.39
N ALA A 601 11.42 -5.96 18.36
CA ALA A 601 12.78 -5.87 18.89
C ALA A 601 13.83 -6.17 17.81
N VAL A 602 13.60 -7.20 16.97
CA VAL A 602 14.50 -7.51 15.85
C VAL A 602 14.53 -6.39 14.80
N ALA A 603 13.42 -5.67 14.61
CA ALA A 603 13.39 -4.52 13.71
C ALA A 603 14.31 -3.36 14.15
N LEU A 604 14.75 -3.32 15.42
CA LEU A 604 15.75 -2.35 15.89
C LEU A 604 17.14 -2.56 15.26
N ILE A 605 17.40 -3.71 14.61
CA ILE A 605 18.63 -3.89 13.82
C ILE A 605 18.72 -2.87 12.67
N ALA A 606 17.60 -2.27 12.25
CA ALA A 606 17.60 -1.12 11.33
C ALA A 606 18.50 0.04 11.81
N PHE A 607 18.73 0.21 13.12
CA PHE A 607 19.63 1.25 13.64
C PHE A 607 21.11 1.06 13.24
N MET A 608 21.50 -0.04 12.60
CA MET A 608 22.81 -0.13 11.92
C MET A 608 23.05 1.01 10.91
N ASN A 609 21.98 1.60 10.37
CA ASN A 609 22.03 2.82 9.53
C ASN A 609 22.64 4.04 10.22
N VAL A 610 22.73 4.05 11.56
CA VAL A 610 23.35 5.15 12.31
C VAL A 610 24.86 5.15 12.08
N SER A 611 25.50 3.98 12.17
CA SER A 611 26.94 3.81 12.04
C SER A 611 27.41 3.56 10.61
N ASP A 612 26.59 2.90 9.79
CA ASP A 612 26.95 2.48 8.44
C ASP A 612 26.18 3.24 7.36
N ASP A 613 26.59 3.05 6.11
CA ASP A 613 25.89 3.55 4.93
C ASP A 613 24.54 2.84 4.73
N SER A 614 23.48 3.63 4.50
CA SER A 614 22.12 3.10 4.39
C SER A 614 21.93 2.21 3.15
N SER A 615 22.63 2.47 2.05
CA SER A 615 22.59 1.61 0.86
C SER A 615 23.29 0.28 1.14
N LYS A 616 24.42 0.28 1.86
CA LYS A 616 25.10 -0.96 2.29
C LYS A 616 24.21 -1.80 3.22
N VAL A 617 23.61 -1.19 4.24
CA VAL A 617 22.72 -1.89 5.19
C VAL A 617 21.48 -2.44 4.47
N PHE A 618 20.89 -1.68 3.55
CA PHE A 618 19.79 -2.15 2.70
C PHE A 618 20.19 -3.41 1.93
N ASN A 619 21.36 -3.41 1.28
CA ASN A 619 21.85 -4.58 0.54
C ASN A 619 22.06 -5.81 1.44
N TYR A 620 22.55 -5.65 2.67
CA TYR A 620 22.68 -6.76 3.63
C TYR A 620 21.32 -7.40 3.95
N PHE A 621 20.29 -6.59 4.18
CA PHE A 621 18.95 -7.10 4.44
C PHE A 621 18.31 -7.71 3.18
N VAL A 622 18.46 -7.08 2.01
CA VAL A 622 18.01 -7.65 0.73
C VAL A 622 18.62 -9.03 0.51
N ASN A 623 19.92 -9.20 0.76
CA ASN A 623 20.57 -10.51 0.68
C ASN A 623 19.90 -11.54 1.60
N LEU A 624 19.72 -11.24 2.88
CA LEU A 624 19.11 -12.17 3.84
C LEU A 624 17.66 -12.51 3.47
N VAL A 625 16.84 -11.50 3.18
CA VAL A 625 15.44 -11.68 2.79
C VAL A 625 15.32 -12.54 1.52
N THR A 626 16.23 -12.34 0.56
CA THR A 626 16.23 -13.08 -0.70
C THR A 626 16.54 -14.55 -0.50
N ILE A 627 17.52 -14.91 0.34
CA ILE A 627 17.83 -16.32 0.58
C ILE A 627 16.71 -17.04 1.35
N PHE A 628 16.14 -16.42 2.38
CA PHE A 628 15.00 -16.99 3.10
C PHE A 628 13.75 -17.12 2.20
N GLY A 629 13.55 -16.15 1.30
CA GLY A 629 12.51 -16.22 0.28
C GLY A 629 12.67 -17.39 -0.69
N LEU A 630 13.87 -17.59 -1.23
CA LEU A 630 14.15 -18.72 -2.13
C LEU A 630 13.97 -20.07 -1.42
N LEU A 631 14.44 -20.19 -0.18
CA LEU A 631 14.26 -21.42 0.61
C LEU A 631 12.78 -21.69 0.91
N THR A 632 11.98 -20.65 1.12
CA THR A 632 10.52 -20.76 1.22
C THR A 632 9.92 -21.31 -0.08
N TRP A 633 10.27 -20.74 -1.23
CA TRP A 633 9.77 -21.20 -2.53
C TRP A 633 10.20 -22.63 -2.85
N ILE A 634 11.45 -23.00 -2.56
CA ILE A 634 11.95 -24.38 -2.67
C ILE A 634 11.07 -25.33 -1.84
N SER A 635 10.77 -24.98 -0.60
CA SER A 635 9.94 -25.80 0.29
C SER A 635 8.51 -25.98 -0.23
N ILE A 636 7.91 -24.90 -0.77
CA ILE A 636 6.57 -24.94 -1.38
C ILE A 636 6.56 -25.87 -2.59
N LEU A 637 7.56 -25.75 -3.47
CA LEU A 637 7.66 -26.57 -4.67
C LEU A 637 7.95 -28.05 -4.33
N VAL A 638 8.78 -28.32 -3.32
CA VAL A 638 9.00 -29.68 -2.80
C VAL A 638 7.71 -30.26 -2.25
N SER A 639 6.93 -29.47 -1.49
CA SER A 639 5.61 -29.86 -0.98
C SER A 639 4.65 -30.26 -2.10
N HIS A 640 4.67 -29.50 -3.20
CA HIS A 640 3.86 -29.80 -4.37
C HIS A 640 4.32 -31.08 -5.10
N ILE A 641 5.63 -31.32 -5.20
CA ILE A 641 6.18 -32.57 -5.79
C ILE A 641 5.68 -33.78 -4.99
N TYR A 642 5.70 -33.72 -3.66
CA TYR A 642 5.19 -34.80 -2.81
C TYR A 642 3.68 -34.96 -2.93
N PHE A 643 2.93 -33.85 -2.98
CA PHE A 643 1.49 -33.88 -3.20
C PHE A 643 1.12 -34.58 -4.52
N VAL A 644 1.77 -34.23 -5.63
CA VAL A 644 1.47 -34.85 -6.93
C VAL A 644 1.85 -36.35 -6.93
N ARG A 645 2.98 -36.72 -6.31
CA ARG A 645 3.38 -38.13 -6.15
C ARG A 645 2.39 -38.93 -5.32
N ALA A 646 1.91 -38.36 -4.20
CA ALA A 646 0.88 -38.97 -3.37
C ALA A 646 -0.41 -39.19 -4.15
N ARG A 647 -0.87 -38.16 -4.88
CA ARG A 647 -2.08 -38.23 -5.70
C ARG A 647 -1.98 -39.31 -6.77
N GLN A 648 -0.84 -39.41 -7.45
CA GLN A 648 -0.56 -40.44 -8.45
C GLN A 648 -0.54 -41.84 -7.84
N ALA A 649 0.12 -42.02 -6.69
CA ALA A 649 0.20 -43.32 -6.00
C ALA A 649 -1.17 -43.82 -5.51
N GLN A 650 -2.08 -42.91 -5.16
CA GLN A 650 -3.44 -43.23 -4.70
C GLN A 650 -4.48 -43.25 -5.83
N GLY A 651 -4.06 -43.14 -7.09
CA GLY A 651 -4.96 -43.24 -8.25
C GLY A 651 -5.96 -42.08 -8.43
N ILE A 652 -5.72 -40.93 -7.79
CA ILE A 652 -6.62 -39.77 -7.88
C ILE A 652 -6.33 -39.00 -9.18
N SER A 653 -7.35 -38.91 -10.05
CA SER A 653 -7.24 -38.21 -11.33
C SER A 653 -7.03 -36.70 -11.16
N PRO A 654 -6.15 -36.05 -11.96
CA PRO A 654 -6.03 -34.60 -11.98
C PRO A 654 -7.34 -33.85 -12.24
N ASP A 655 -8.32 -34.47 -12.90
CA ASP A 655 -9.59 -33.82 -13.26
C ASP A 655 -10.52 -33.62 -12.06
N THR A 656 -10.20 -34.27 -10.93
CA THR A 656 -10.90 -34.06 -9.65
C THR A 656 -10.46 -32.78 -8.92
N LEU A 657 -9.37 -32.14 -9.37
CA LEU A 657 -8.85 -30.92 -8.76
C LEU A 657 -9.62 -29.69 -9.25
N ALA A 658 -9.96 -28.80 -8.31
CA ALA A 658 -10.53 -27.50 -8.66
C ALA A 658 -9.54 -26.61 -9.44
N PHE A 659 -8.23 -26.79 -9.22
CA PHE A 659 -7.18 -26.16 -9.99
C PHE A 659 -6.01 -27.12 -10.23
N LYS A 660 -5.59 -27.21 -11.50
CA LYS A 660 -4.44 -27.99 -11.94
C LYS A 660 -3.32 -27.04 -12.35
N ALA A 661 -2.12 -27.22 -11.80
CA ALA A 661 -0.97 -26.44 -12.21
C ALA A 661 -0.65 -26.75 -13.70
N PRO A 662 -0.50 -25.73 -14.55
CA PRO A 662 -0.37 -25.91 -15.99
C PRO A 662 0.86 -26.73 -16.40
N PHE A 663 1.95 -26.64 -15.63
CA PHE A 663 3.19 -27.39 -15.86
C PHE A 663 3.35 -28.62 -14.94
N GLY A 664 2.37 -28.87 -14.08
CA GLY A 664 2.35 -30.00 -13.13
C GLY A 664 3.66 -30.19 -12.35
N ILE A 665 4.06 -31.47 -12.21
CA ILE A 665 5.26 -31.86 -11.47
C ILE A 665 6.56 -31.43 -12.17
N TYR A 666 6.61 -31.43 -13.50
CA TYR A 666 7.81 -31.05 -14.27
C TYR A 666 8.15 -29.58 -14.11
N GLY A 667 7.13 -28.70 -14.12
CA GLY A 667 7.31 -27.29 -13.78
C GLY A 667 7.87 -27.11 -12.38
N SER A 668 7.46 -27.97 -11.43
CA SER A 668 7.96 -27.91 -10.06
C SER A 668 9.43 -28.33 -9.95
N TYR A 669 9.87 -29.39 -10.64
CA TYR A 669 11.29 -29.75 -10.69
C TYR A 669 12.14 -28.66 -11.32
N GLY A 670 11.71 -28.11 -12.46
CA GLY A 670 12.41 -27.00 -13.12
C GLY A 670 12.51 -25.77 -12.21
N ALA A 671 11.42 -25.42 -11.53
CA ALA A 671 11.39 -24.32 -10.59
C ALA A 671 12.30 -24.56 -9.36
N VAL A 672 12.33 -25.77 -8.80
CA VAL A 672 13.23 -26.11 -7.69
C VAL A 672 14.69 -25.99 -8.13
N ALA A 673 15.03 -26.57 -9.29
CA ALA A 673 16.38 -26.50 -9.83
C ALA A 673 16.83 -25.05 -10.05
N PHE A 674 15.95 -24.20 -10.60
CA PHE A 674 16.26 -22.80 -10.84
C PHE A 674 16.34 -21.97 -9.55
N CYS A 675 15.42 -22.17 -8.59
CA CYS A 675 15.50 -21.55 -7.27
C CYS A 675 16.79 -21.94 -6.53
N ALA A 676 17.17 -23.23 -6.57
CA ALA A 676 18.39 -23.72 -5.95
C ALA A 676 19.64 -23.13 -6.62
N LEU A 677 19.64 -23.05 -7.96
CA LEU A 677 20.71 -22.42 -8.72
C LEU A 677 20.88 -20.95 -8.35
N ILE A 678 19.80 -20.16 -8.30
CA ILE A 678 19.84 -18.77 -7.83
C ILE A 678 20.33 -18.71 -6.38
N ALA A 679 19.83 -19.56 -5.48
CA ALA A 679 20.24 -19.55 -4.07
C ALA A 679 21.75 -19.79 -3.88
N LEU A 680 22.36 -20.68 -4.68
CA LEU A 680 23.78 -20.99 -4.62
C LEU A 680 24.65 -19.92 -5.28
N THR A 681 24.17 -19.29 -6.34
CA THR A 681 24.98 -18.36 -7.16
C THR A 681 24.65 -16.88 -6.94
N LYS A 682 23.65 -16.57 -6.12
CA LYS A 682 23.14 -15.20 -5.88
C LYS A 682 24.24 -14.19 -5.53
N ASN A 683 25.18 -14.57 -4.65
CA ASN A 683 26.27 -13.70 -4.21
C ASN A 683 27.60 -14.11 -4.86
N PHE A 684 27.58 -14.60 -6.11
CA PHE A 684 28.78 -15.08 -6.81
C PHE A 684 29.92 -14.06 -6.85
N SER A 685 29.61 -12.76 -6.80
CA SER A 685 30.61 -11.69 -6.80
C SER A 685 31.60 -11.79 -5.65
N VAL A 686 31.25 -12.42 -4.52
CA VAL A 686 32.17 -12.62 -3.38
C VAL A 686 33.28 -13.63 -3.69
N PHE A 687 33.11 -14.46 -4.73
CA PHE A 687 34.09 -15.44 -5.17
C PHE A 687 34.92 -14.94 -6.36
N VAL A 688 34.55 -13.80 -6.96
CA VAL A 688 35.36 -13.22 -8.04
C VAL A 688 36.46 -12.38 -7.42
N ARG A 689 37.71 -12.67 -7.79
CA ARG A 689 38.86 -11.87 -7.36
C ARG A 689 38.87 -10.52 -8.07
N ASP A 690 38.89 -9.46 -7.28
CA ASP A 690 39.12 -8.10 -7.78
C ASP A 690 40.60 -7.94 -8.15
N PRO A 691 40.94 -7.53 -9.39
CA PRO A 691 42.31 -7.21 -9.79
C PRO A 691 42.97 -6.11 -8.94
N ASP A 692 42.18 -5.15 -8.45
CA ASP A 692 42.64 -3.96 -7.73
C ASP A 692 42.62 -4.13 -6.20
N SER A 693 42.04 -5.22 -5.69
CA SER A 693 41.90 -5.50 -4.25
C SER A 693 42.23 -6.95 -3.90
N TYR A 694 43.45 -7.38 -4.24
CA TYR A 694 43.96 -8.70 -3.86
C TYR A 694 43.97 -8.86 -2.33
N GLY A 695 43.11 -9.72 -1.79
CA GLY A 695 43.09 -10.10 -0.36
C GLY A 695 41.83 -9.75 0.44
N ASN A 696 40.93 -8.91 -0.06
CA ASN A 696 39.71 -8.53 0.68
C ASN A 696 38.51 -9.42 0.30
N PHE A 697 38.44 -10.62 0.89
CA PHE A 697 37.21 -11.43 0.81
C PHE A 697 36.05 -10.70 1.50
N ASP A 698 34.99 -10.39 0.75
CA ASP A 698 33.79 -9.72 1.29
C ASP A 698 32.96 -10.68 2.16
N TYR A 699 33.48 -10.95 3.35
CA TYR A 699 32.86 -11.85 4.33
C TYR A 699 31.49 -11.35 4.76
N LYS A 700 31.23 -10.03 4.73
CA LYS A 700 29.93 -9.44 5.10
C LYS A 700 28.86 -9.84 4.08
N ASN A 701 29.13 -9.68 2.78
CA ASN A 701 28.22 -10.14 1.73
C ASN A 701 28.18 -11.65 1.59
N PHE A 702 29.26 -12.38 1.91
CA PHE A 702 29.23 -13.85 1.96
C PHE A 702 28.28 -14.35 3.07
N ILE A 703 28.44 -13.86 4.30
CA ILE A 703 27.60 -14.28 5.43
C ILE A 703 26.15 -13.88 5.18
N THR A 704 25.87 -12.61 4.88
CA THR A 704 24.48 -12.17 4.60
C THR A 704 23.87 -12.82 3.36
N GLY A 705 24.72 -13.21 2.40
CA GLY A 705 24.36 -13.93 1.19
C GLY A 705 23.94 -15.39 1.44
N TYR A 706 24.65 -16.10 2.32
CA TYR A 706 24.53 -17.55 2.43
C TYR A 706 24.02 -18.05 3.77
N LEU A 707 23.92 -17.22 4.82
CA LEU A 707 23.49 -17.61 6.18
C LEU A 707 22.18 -18.40 6.23
N GLY A 708 21.25 -18.11 5.32
CA GLY A 708 19.95 -18.80 5.28
C GLY A 708 20.08 -20.31 4.98
N ILE A 709 21.03 -20.72 4.14
CA ILE A 709 21.20 -22.13 3.73
C ILE A 709 21.60 -23.03 4.90
N PRO A 710 22.71 -22.79 5.63
CA PRO A 710 23.08 -23.63 6.76
C PRO A 710 22.03 -23.57 7.86
N LEU A 711 21.41 -22.40 8.11
CA LEU A 711 20.33 -22.29 9.10
C LEU A 711 19.14 -23.19 8.73
N TYR A 712 18.72 -23.18 7.47
CA TYR A 712 17.64 -24.04 6.97
C TYR A 712 17.97 -25.52 7.08
N LEU A 713 19.17 -25.93 6.69
CA LEU A 713 19.62 -27.32 6.81
C LEU A 713 19.73 -27.76 8.28
N ILE A 714 20.24 -26.90 9.17
CA ILE A 714 20.29 -27.15 10.61
C ILE A 714 18.88 -27.34 11.17
N MET A 715 17.90 -26.54 10.74
CA MET A 715 16.51 -26.72 11.17
C MET A 715 15.92 -28.05 10.69
N ILE A 716 16.14 -28.42 9.43
CA ILE A 716 15.66 -29.71 8.90
C ILE A 716 16.31 -30.89 9.61
N PHE A 717 17.65 -30.96 9.58
CA PHE A 717 18.38 -32.11 10.10
C PHE A 717 18.36 -32.14 11.63
N GLY A 718 18.41 -30.99 12.29
CA GLY A 718 18.27 -30.87 13.73
C GLY A 718 16.91 -31.36 14.20
N TYR A 719 15.81 -30.88 13.59
CA TYR A 719 14.48 -31.38 13.93
C TYR A 719 14.36 -32.88 13.67
N LYS A 720 14.87 -33.36 12.53
CA LYS A 720 14.84 -34.78 12.18
C LYS A 720 15.64 -35.64 13.15
N PHE A 721 16.78 -35.16 13.65
CA PHE A 721 17.60 -35.87 14.63
C PHE A 721 16.94 -35.93 16.01
N PHE A 722 16.41 -34.80 16.52
CA PHE A 722 15.84 -34.74 17.86
C PHE A 722 14.42 -35.32 17.94
N MET A 723 13.56 -34.97 16.98
CA MET A 723 12.15 -35.40 16.98
C MET A 723 11.93 -36.71 16.23
N LYS A 724 12.99 -37.27 15.60
CA LYS A 724 12.95 -38.54 14.84
C LYS A 724 11.81 -38.59 13.82
N SER A 725 11.55 -37.46 13.14
CA SER A 725 10.45 -37.36 12.18
C SER A 725 10.67 -38.27 10.98
N GLN A 726 9.59 -38.88 10.51
CA GLN A 726 9.59 -39.77 9.35
C GLN A 726 8.99 -39.05 8.14
N PRO A 727 9.58 -39.22 6.94
CA PRO A 727 8.99 -38.70 5.73
C PRO A 727 7.66 -39.40 5.45
N VAL A 728 6.71 -38.66 4.88
CA VAL A 728 5.40 -39.16 4.49
C VAL A 728 5.53 -39.96 3.19
N THR A 729 5.11 -41.23 3.23
CA THR A 729 5.11 -42.10 2.05
C THR A 729 3.95 -41.71 1.12
N PRO A 730 4.14 -41.68 -0.22
CA PRO A 730 3.07 -41.30 -1.16
C PRO A 730 1.75 -42.07 -1.00
N LEU A 731 1.82 -43.38 -0.69
CA LEU A 731 0.63 -44.22 -0.48
C LEU A 731 -0.12 -43.91 0.82
N THR A 732 0.58 -43.42 1.84
CA THR A 732 0.00 -43.14 3.17
C THR A 732 -0.24 -41.65 3.40
N ALA A 733 0.11 -40.80 2.42
CA ALA A 733 -0.06 -39.37 2.52
C ALA A 733 -1.53 -39.02 2.67
N ASP A 734 -1.85 -38.18 3.65
CA ASP A 734 -3.23 -37.83 3.95
C ASP A 734 -3.75 -36.79 2.93
N LEU A 735 -4.55 -37.25 1.97
CA LEU A 735 -5.21 -36.41 0.97
C LEU A 735 -6.71 -36.16 1.26
N PHE A 736 -7.24 -36.60 2.41
CA PHE A 736 -8.69 -36.63 2.64
C PHE A 736 -9.14 -36.01 3.96
N THR A 737 -8.36 -36.05 5.04
CA THR A 737 -8.79 -35.50 6.35
C THR A 737 -9.14 -34.02 6.24
N GLY A 738 -10.37 -33.65 6.62
CA GLY A 738 -10.87 -32.28 6.54
C GLY A 738 -11.35 -31.85 5.14
N LYS A 739 -11.25 -32.72 4.12
CA LYS A 739 -11.79 -32.44 2.78
C LYS A 739 -13.31 -32.42 2.77
N ASP A 740 -13.96 -33.29 3.55
CA ASP A 740 -15.42 -33.38 3.70
C ASP A 740 -16.05 -32.07 4.21
N ILE A 741 -15.36 -31.37 5.13
CA ILE A 741 -15.77 -30.06 5.63
C ILE A 741 -15.73 -29.05 4.49
N VAL A 742 -14.66 -29.06 3.71
CA VAL A 742 -14.44 -28.14 2.59
C VAL A 742 -15.44 -28.39 1.46
N ASP A 743 -15.74 -29.66 1.15
CA ASP A 743 -16.73 -30.05 0.15
C ASP A 743 -18.12 -29.54 0.53
N ARG A 744 -18.53 -29.74 1.79
CA ARG A 744 -19.81 -29.25 2.33
C ARG A 744 -19.89 -27.72 2.38
N GLU A 745 -18.83 -27.03 2.80
CA GLU A 745 -18.77 -25.57 2.77
C GLU A 745 -18.91 -25.01 1.35
N GLU A 746 -18.32 -25.69 0.36
CA GLU A 746 -18.48 -25.33 -1.05
C GLU A 746 -19.91 -25.54 -1.53
N GLU A 747 -20.52 -26.69 -1.23
CA GLU A 747 -21.92 -26.98 -1.58
C GLU A 747 -22.89 -25.95 -0.97
N GLU A 748 -22.73 -25.63 0.31
CA GLU A 748 -23.51 -24.59 0.97
C GLU A 748 -23.33 -23.22 0.32
N PHE A 749 -22.08 -22.87 -0.03
CA PHE A 749 -21.80 -21.60 -0.69
C PHE A 749 -22.44 -21.53 -2.09
N LEU A 750 -22.38 -22.63 -2.86
CA LEU A 750 -23.01 -22.73 -4.17
C LEU A 750 -24.53 -22.64 -4.04
N ALA A 751 -25.13 -23.33 -3.08
CA ALA A 751 -26.56 -23.25 -2.77
C ALA A 751 -27.00 -21.82 -2.43
N ARG A 752 -26.26 -21.13 -1.55
CA ARG A 752 -26.49 -19.71 -1.22
C ARG A 752 -26.37 -18.80 -2.43
N LYS A 753 -25.41 -19.06 -3.32
CA LYS A 753 -25.22 -18.26 -4.55
C LYS A 753 -26.35 -18.48 -5.56
N MET A 754 -26.80 -19.73 -5.73
CA MET A 754 -27.94 -20.07 -6.59
C MET A 754 -29.22 -19.41 -6.06
N ALA A 755 -29.45 -19.45 -4.73
CA ALA A 755 -30.57 -18.77 -4.07
C ALA A 755 -30.49 -17.24 -4.14
N ALA A 756 -29.29 -16.65 -4.21
CA ALA A 756 -29.12 -15.20 -4.35
C ALA A 756 -29.24 -14.71 -5.81
N GLN A 757 -28.96 -15.57 -6.79
CA GLN A 757 -29.06 -15.25 -8.22
C GLN A 757 -30.51 -15.14 -8.71
N THR A 758 -31.46 -15.76 -8.02
CA THR A 758 -32.90 -15.65 -8.30
C THR A 758 -33.52 -14.29 -7.91
N GLY A 759 -32.77 -13.38 -7.26
CA GLY A 759 -33.33 -12.15 -6.68
C GLY A 759 -32.69 -10.79 -7.03
N LYS A 760 -31.65 -10.68 -7.87
CA LYS A 760 -30.98 -9.37 -8.10
C LYS A 760 -30.70 -9.02 -9.56
N ARG A 761 -31.18 -7.83 -9.97
CA ARG A 761 -30.82 -7.11 -11.21
C ARG A 761 -29.32 -6.86 -11.29
N ASN A 762 -28.81 -7.03 -12.51
CA ASN A 762 -27.40 -6.94 -12.87
C ASN A 762 -26.70 -5.68 -12.31
N GLY A 763 -25.74 -5.87 -11.39
CA GLY A 763 -24.72 -4.86 -11.09
C GLY A 763 -23.94 -4.50 -12.36
N GLY A 764 -23.71 -3.20 -12.56
CA GLY A 764 -23.30 -2.58 -13.82
C GLY A 764 -22.05 -3.18 -14.45
N TRP A 765 -22.06 -3.25 -15.79
CA TRP A 765 -21.02 -3.84 -16.64
C TRP A 765 -19.61 -3.34 -16.30
N PHE A 766 -19.47 -2.04 -16.01
CA PHE A 766 -18.19 -1.42 -15.65
C PHE A 766 -17.62 -1.96 -14.32
N TYR A 767 -18.46 -2.13 -13.30
CA TYR A 767 -17.98 -2.67 -12.03
C TYR A 767 -17.54 -4.12 -12.20
N ARG A 768 -18.26 -4.96 -12.98
CA ARG A 768 -17.83 -6.36 -13.20
C ARG A 768 -16.57 -6.49 -14.05
N HIS A 769 -16.40 -5.66 -15.08
CA HIS A 769 -15.31 -5.82 -16.04
C HIS A 769 -14.03 -5.10 -15.62
N PHE A 770 -14.14 -3.91 -15.02
CA PHE A 770 -12.97 -3.07 -14.74
C PHE A 770 -12.63 -2.99 -13.25
N VAL A 771 -13.64 -2.92 -12.36
CA VAL A 771 -13.40 -2.65 -10.93
C VAL A 771 -13.31 -3.93 -10.10
N ALA A 772 -14.23 -4.86 -10.30
CA ALA A 772 -14.29 -6.12 -9.59
C ALA A 772 -13.15 -7.06 -9.96
N TRP A 773 -12.42 -6.83 -11.05
CA TRP A 773 -11.20 -7.55 -11.38
C TRP A 773 -10.00 -7.08 -10.54
N LEU A 774 -10.03 -5.82 -10.08
CA LEU A 774 -9.00 -5.19 -9.26
C LEU A 774 -9.09 -5.55 -7.75
N PHE A 775 -10.20 -6.16 -7.32
CA PHE A 775 -10.51 -6.58 -5.94
C PHE A 775 -11.01 -8.04 -5.88
#